data_AF-A0A416MFQ0-F1
#
_entry.id   AF-A0A416MFQ0-F1
#
_cell.length_a   1.000
_cell.length_b   1.000
_cell.length_c   1.000
_cell.angle_alpha   90.00
_cell.angle_beta   90.00
_cell.angle_gamma   90.00
#
_symmetry.space_group_name_H-M   'P 1'
#
loop_
_entity.id
_entity.type
_entity.pdbx_description
1 polymer ?
#
loop_
_entity_poly.entity_id
_entity_poly.type
_entity_poly.pdbx_seq_one_letter_code
_entity_poly.pdbx_strand_id
1 'polypeptide(L)'
;MKQVWYEWKKLISDKSVLLVVVLSMCIVIGYQWKNADSHSWQQNASYQEYYEAALTTVEEMDAETARQWLQEESAWQSFLLSAAYGDSDMAFELLQMNTPEVDWNKRLKENANEKADIQQTQQKYQAFTELLERVNYAISYEEFLESVKTQAQSMSKLSLFSDVDSFSQKNIQKTAEAYEKMSSVQPGLTYSDAADAWSDSALADVIVPGLLLFLGWAIFRKEKEAGLYQLLESTKRGHLEMALAKTIVYFCFAVLLAILLYGSQIVLAILMYGTGDMTLALISIPSFRNCPYPISIQQYLILYLAVKVLAALFYASVIMAMLTRRWRFGIAASACVVVICLEYLAYEQINSVSKWNALKYLNLAAVIDAKAWFCEYHNLNILSQPFSVVTGKLLLVLCGIILLPVVSCISFSKETRESGKLPRCFQLVANDMAKLCAQHRGLFWHEGYKLYKLGAMAVVIILLLFFSIRLLPDIESHKGNTDQQVYQYYIEKLSGAYTQESRDYLQQEQQLLNMEDEEAVQKRQQYEQGELSEDEYEKWQMYRQLLSDTRKKGFQRVMEQATVIEKHLSVGEKAGFVDVDQLAYLFQDNKKQAIFAMIFAAVFLLGATALFGIERQAESSLLLQSTKLGKRPVAMCKLMQMIVLASVIAAILYVPYDSVLLKNIERIPMKLSLNTVIGYEKFELSLSICHAFLLKTVLQYFSVISVCIVVSLLAYRLNPASEAILCFLFFLMPCFLYWLGVDLSTWTWLGLFLPELIFVNGGVARYYIEAVIVLIIDMKVVFYFWDAEIRGSHRDRDGGS
;
A
#
# COMPACT_ATOMS: atom_id res chain seq x y z
N MET A 1 -22.89 34.50 -9.85
CA MET A 1 -21.82 35.22 -10.58
C MET A 1 -20.91 36.01 -9.62
N LYS A 2 -21.29 37.19 -9.08
CA LYS A 2 -20.39 37.99 -8.21
C LYS A 2 -19.91 37.25 -6.94
N GLN A 3 -20.78 36.51 -6.24
CA GLN A 3 -20.41 35.75 -5.03
C GLN A 3 -19.43 34.60 -5.33
N VAL A 4 -19.66 33.85 -6.43
CA VAL A 4 -18.75 32.80 -6.91
C VAL A 4 -17.36 33.37 -7.14
N TRP A 5 -17.27 34.54 -7.78
CA TRP A 5 -15.99 35.24 -8.00
C TRP A 5 -15.28 35.63 -6.68
N TYR A 6 -16.01 36.10 -5.66
CA TYR A 6 -15.41 36.45 -4.37
C TYR A 6 -14.84 35.22 -3.64
N GLU A 7 -15.60 34.12 -3.60
CA GLU A 7 -15.13 32.85 -3.00
C GLU A 7 -13.91 32.30 -3.76
N TRP A 8 -13.94 32.38 -5.09
CA TRP A 8 -12.81 31.99 -5.94
C TRP A 8 -11.56 32.81 -5.64
N LYS A 9 -11.68 34.15 -5.64
CA LYS A 9 -10.57 35.07 -5.36
C LYS A 9 -9.99 34.84 -3.97
N LYS A 10 -10.84 34.59 -2.99
CA LYS A 10 -10.43 34.31 -1.60
C LYS A 10 -9.53 33.09 -1.51
N LEU A 11 -9.89 32.00 -2.18
CA LEU A 11 -9.09 30.75 -2.21
C LEU A 11 -7.74 30.94 -2.88
N ILE A 12 -7.70 31.56 -4.06
CA ILE A 12 -6.45 31.79 -4.80
C ILE A 12 -5.52 32.75 -4.06
N SER A 13 -6.08 33.75 -3.37
CA SER A 13 -5.27 34.71 -2.62
C SER A 13 -4.68 34.11 -1.32
N ASP A 14 -5.14 32.92 -0.91
CA ASP A 14 -4.63 32.24 0.27
C ASP A 14 -3.34 31.49 -0.06
N LYS A 15 -2.20 32.07 0.34
CA LYS A 15 -0.87 31.48 0.14
C LYS A 15 -0.75 30.08 0.73
N SER A 16 -1.47 29.77 1.80
CA SER A 16 -1.44 28.43 2.41
C SER A 16 -2.04 27.37 1.48
N VAL A 17 -3.11 27.72 0.77
CA VAL A 17 -3.78 26.80 -0.17
C VAL A 17 -2.89 26.51 -1.36
N LEU A 18 -2.30 27.55 -1.96
CA LEU A 18 -1.38 27.38 -3.09
C LEU A 18 -0.16 26.54 -2.70
N LEU A 19 0.45 26.82 -1.54
CA LEU A 19 1.62 26.09 -1.06
C LEU A 19 1.32 24.61 -0.84
N VAL A 20 0.16 24.27 -0.24
CA VAL A 20 -0.23 22.88 0.00
C VAL A 20 -0.44 22.14 -1.33
N VAL A 21 -1.12 22.74 -2.31
CA VAL A 21 -1.32 22.12 -3.63
C VAL A 21 0.01 21.88 -4.36
N VAL A 22 0.92 22.87 -4.36
CA VAL A 22 2.24 22.74 -5.00
C VAL A 22 3.08 21.66 -4.34
N LEU A 23 3.14 21.62 -3.00
CA LEU A 23 3.86 20.57 -2.28
C LEU A 23 3.31 19.19 -2.61
N SER A 24 1.98 19.03 -2.64
CA SER A 24 1.35 17.77 -3.02
C SER A 24 1.71 17.34 -4.44
N MET A 25 1.74 18.27 -5.41
CA MET A 25 2.21 17.96 -6.77
C MET A 25 3.67 17.49 -6.78
N CYS A 26 4.57 18.19 -6.07
CA CYS A 26 5.98 17.80 -5.98
C CYS A 26 6.15 16.39 -5.37
N ILE A 27 5.36 16.06 -4.35
CA ILE A 27 5.38 14.74 -3.72
C ILE A 27 4.92 13.66 -4.71
N VAL A 28 3.81 13.91 -5.43
CA VAL A 28 3.25 12.97 -6.41
C VAL A 28 4.21 12.71 -7.56
N ILE A 29 4.76 13.77 -8.15
CA ILE A 29 5.72 13.70 -9.25
C ILE A 29 7.01 13.01 -8.78
N GLY A 30 7.52 13.38 -7.60
CA GLY A 30 8.74 12.78 -7.05
C GLY A 30 8.57 11.29 -6.74
N TYR A 31 7.40 10.86 -6.27
CA TYR A 31 7.09 9.45 -6.05
C TYR A 31 7.07 8.66 -7.35
N GLN A 32 6.36 9.15 -8.36
CA GLN A 32 6.26 8.47 -9.65
C GLN A 32 7.63 8.40 -10.36
N TRP A 33 8.44 9.47 -10.26
CA TRP A 33 9.81 9.45 -10.77
C TRP A 33 10.62 8.34 -10.09
N LYS A 34 10.60 8.28 -8.75
CA LYS A 34 11.34 7.24 -8.01
C LYS A 34 10.90 5.82 -8.38
N ASN A 35 9.60 5.61 -8.55
CA ASN A 35 9.07 4.28 -8.89
C ASN A 35 9.35 3.86 -10.32
N ALA A 36 9.72 4.77 -11.20
CA ALA A 36 10.01 4.46 -12.59
C ALA A 36 11.37 3.75 -12.80
N ASP A 37 12.17 3.55 -11.75
CA ASP A 37 13.48 2.90 -11.82
C ASP A 37 13.40 1.43 -12.31
N SER A 38 12.27 0.73 -12.10
CA SER A 38 12.08 -0.67 -12.53
C SER A 38 12.12 -0.86 -14.06
N HIS A 39 11.81 0.18 -14.83
CA HIS A 39 11.86 0.20 -16.29
C HIS A 39 12.74 1.35 -16.80
N SER A 40 13.81 1.68 -16.06
CA SER A 40 14.77 2.72 -16.41
C SER A 40 15.39 2.56 -17.81
N TRP A 41 15.42 1.34 -18.35
CA TRP A 41 15.87 1.06 -19.71
C TRP A 41 14.92 1.59 -20.81
N GLN A 42 13.60 1.66 -20.57
CA GLN A 42 12.63 2.25 -21.50
C GLN A 42 12.80 3.77 -21.66
N GLN A 43 13.49 4.42 -20.71
CA GLN A 43 13.85 5.85 -20.77
C GLN A 43 15.00 6.11 -21.74
N ASN A 44 15.70 5.07 -22.21
CA ASN A 44 16.87 5.21 -23.07
C ASN A 44 16.43 5.37 -24.54
N ALA A 45 16.81 6.50 -25.15
CA ALA A 45 16.50 6.77 -26.56
C ALA A 45 17.01 5.68 -27.50
N SER A 46 18.16 5.07 -27.20
CA SER A 46 18.73 4.00 -28.02
C SER A 46 17.95 2.70 -27.92
N TYR A 47 17.36 2.39 -26.76
CA TYR A 47 16.44 1.25 -26.62
C TYR A 47 15.21 1.45 -27.52
N GLN A 48 14.60 2.64 -27.49
CA GLN A 48 13.43 2.97 -28.29
C GLN A 48 13.73 2.85 -29.79
N GLU A 49 14.89 3.35 -30.24
CA GLU A 49 15.34 3.23 -31.63
C GLU A 49 15.51 1.77 -32.06
N TYR A 50 16.12 0.92 -31.23
CA TYR A 50 16.27 -0.52 -31.55
C TYR A 50 14.94 -1.25 -31.56
N TYR A 51 14.02 -0.92 -30.65
CA TYR A 51 12.69 -1.50 -30.63
C TYR A 51 11.90 -1.10 -31.89
N GLU A 52 11.85 0.19 -32.23
CA GLU A 52 11.14 0.67 -33.43
C GLU A 52 11.72 0.05 -34.71
N ALA A 53 13.04 -0.08 -34.82
CA ALA A 53 13.68 -0.76 -35.95
C ALA A 53 13.27 -2.24 -36.05
N ALA A 54 13.24 -2.97 -34.93
CA ALA A 54 12.78 -4.36 -34.90
C ALA A 54 11.28 -4.46 -35.21
N LEU A 55 10.47 -3.55 -34.68
CA LEU A 55 9.04 -3.50 -34.90
C LEU A 55 8.72 -3.35 -36.40
N THR A 56 9.38 -2.43 -37.11
CA THR A 56 9.17 -2.27 -38.56
C THR A 56 9.51 -3.54 -39.35
N THR A 57 10.49 -4.30 -38.89
CA THR A 57 10.86 -5.59 -39.51
C THR A 57 9.81 -6.67 -39.24
N VAL A 58 9.32 -6.72 -38.01
CA VAL A 58 8.31 -7.68 -37.54
C VAL A 58 6.93 -7.43 -38.15
N GLU A 59 6.54 -6.17 -38.37
CA GLU A 59 5.27 -5.80 -39.01
C GLU A 59 5.16 -6.27 -40.47
N GLU A 60 6.30 -6.49 -41.14
CA GLU A 60 6.35 -7.03 -42.51
C GLU A 60 6.30 -8.58 -42.55
N MET A 61 6.45 -9.25 -41.41
CA MET A 61 6.48 -10.71 -41.28
C MET A 61 5.12 -11.27 -40.80
N ASP A 62 4.86 -12.56 -41.05
CA ASP A 62 3.80 -13.26 -40.34
C ASP A 62 4.17 -13.51 -38.87
N ALA A 63 3.18 -13.71 -38.00
CA ALA A 63 3.38 -13.76 -36.56
C ALA A 63 4.32 -14.90 -36.09
N GLU A 64 4.32 -16.06 -36.75
CA GLU A 64 5.17 -17.18 -36.35
C GLU A 64 6.61 -16.98 -36.85
N THR A 65 6.78 -16.45 -38.07
CA THR A 65 8.10 -16.05 -38.59
C THR A 65 8.70 -14.92 -37.76
N ALA A 66 7.90 -13.92 -37.37
CA ALA A 66 8.34 -12.84 -36.48
C ALA A 66 8.79 -13.37 -35.11
N ARG A 67 8.03 -14.31 -34.54
CA ARG A 67 8.36 -14.97 -33.28
C ARG A 67 9.70 -15.71 -33.38
N GLN A 68 9.90 -16.50 -34.43
CA GLN A 68 11.15 -17.23 -34.68
C GLN A 68 12.33 -16.25 -34.85
N TRP A 69 12.18 -15.23 -35.70
CA TRP A 69 13.21 -14.24 -35.94
C TRP A 69 13.63 -13.52 -34.64
N LEU A 70 12.66 -13.11 -33.81
CA LEU A 70 12.93 -12.47 -32.52
C LEU A 70 13.58 -13.43 -31.51
N GLN A 71 13.22 -14.71 -31.51
CA GLN A 71 13.88 -15.74 -30.69
C GLN A 71 15.36 -15.88 -31.08
N GLU A 72 15.66 -15.94 -32.37
CA GLU A 72 17.03 -16.01 -32.87
C GLU A 72 17.83 -14.75 -32.54
N GLU A 73 17.26 -13.57 -32.77
CA GLU A 73 17.95 -12.30 -32.49
C GLU A 73 18.19 -12.10 -30.99
N SER A 74 17.18 -12.36 -30.14
CA SER A 74 17.36 -12.27 -28.69
C SER A 74 18.38 -13.27 -28.17
N ALA A 75 18.37 -14.52 -28.66
CA ALA A 75 19.38 -15.53 -28.33
C ALA A 75 20.79 -15.06 -28.74
N TRP A 76 20.94 -14.50 -29.95
CA TRP A 76 22.21 -13.97 -30.43
C TRP A 76 22.74 -12.82 -29.55
N GLN A 77 21.89 -11.85 -29.19
CA GLN A 77 22.30 -10.76 -28.30
C GLN A 77 22.65 -11.27 -26.88
N SER A 78 21.92 -12.27 -26.36
CA SER A 78 22.22 -12.89 -25.07
C SER A 78 23.60 -13.56 -25.06
N PHE A 79 23.98 -14.23 -26.15
CA PHE A 79 25.29 -14.83 -26.31
C PHE A 79 26.39 -13.77 -26.38
N LEU A 80 26.21 -12.70 -27.16
CA LEU A 80 27.18 -11.61 -27.24
C LEU A 80 27.42 -10.97 -25.85
N LEU A 81 26.35 -10.83 -25.05
CA LEU A 81 26.45 -10.33 -23.68
C LEU A 81 27.29 -11.26 -22.80
N SER A 82 26.98 -12.56 -22.79
CA SER A 82 27.72 -13.57 -22.00
C SER A 82 29.18 -13.71 -22.44
N ALA A 83 29.44 -13.65 -23.74
CA ALA A 83 30.79 -13.66 -24.30
C ALA A 83 31.60 -12.42 -23.87
N ALA A 84 30.96 -11.24 -23.78
CA ALA A 84 31.60 -10.02 -23.29
C ALA A 84 31.92 -10.07 -21.77
N TYR A 85 31.20 -10.88 -20.99
CA TYR A 85 31.46 -11.13 -19.57
C TYR A 85 32.44 -12.28 -19.29
N GLY A 86 32.85 -13.05 -20.30
CA GLY A 86 33.89 -14.08 -20.20
C GLY A 86 33.40 -15.54 -20.16
N ASP A 87 32.11 -15.80 -20.32
CA ASP A 87 31.50 -17.15 -20.31
C ASP A 87 31.18 -17.67 -21.73
N SER A 88 32.09 -17.51 -22.69
CA SER A 88 31.82 -17.73 -24.11
C SER A 88 31.46 -19.19 -24.47
N ASP A 89 32.17 -20.17 -23.90
CA ASP A 89 32.04 -21.57 -24.32
C ASP A 89 30.72 -22.19 -23.85
N MET A 90 30.35 -21.95 -22.59
CA MET A 90 29.08 -22.40 -22.01
C MET A 90 27.87 -21.69 -22.66
N ALA A 91 27.98 -20.38 -22.90
CA ALA A 91 26.91 -19.63 -23.56
C ALA A 91 26.68 -20.11 -25.00
N PHE A 92 27.73 -20.51 -25.71
CA PHE A 92 27.63 -21.04 -27.07
C PHE A 92 26.98 -22.43 -27.11
N GLU A 93 27.30 -23.32 -26.16
CA GLU A 93 26.63 -24.61 -26.01
C GLU A 93 25.13 -24.44 -25.69
N LEU A 94 24.78 -23.53 -24.78
CA LEU A 94 23.38 -23.23 -24.43
C LEU A 94 22.59 -22.66 -25.61
N LEU A 95 23.22 -21.79 -26.41
CA LEU A 95 22.61 -21.21 -27.61
C LEU A 95 22.33 -22.30 -28.68
N GLN A 96 23.24 -23.26 -28.87
CA GLN A 96 23.02 -24.42 -29.75
C GLN A 96 21.94 -25.37 -29.22
N MET A 97 21.84 -25.57 -27.90
CA MET A 97 20.78 -26.41 -27.31
C MET A 97 19.39 -25.78 -27.43
N ASN A 98 19.28 -24.47 -27.22
CA ASN A 98 17.98 -23.78 -27.22
C ASN A 98 17.42 -23.57 -28.65
N THR A 99 18.29 -23.49 -29.65
CA THR A 99 17.92 -23.26 -31.06
C THR A 99 18.81 -24.09 -31.99
N PRO A 100 18.62 -25.43 -32.03
CA PRO A 100 19.51 -26.34 -32.77
C PRO A 100 19.36 -26.21 -34.29
N GLU A 101 18.29 -25.58 -34.76
CA GLU A 101 17.98 -25.44 -36.19
C GLU A 101 18.83 -24.37 -36.90
N VAL A 102 19.48 -23.48 -36.13
CA VAL A 102 20.26 -22.35 -36.65
C VAL A 102 21.76 -22.67 -36.68
N ASP A 103 22.42 -22.43 -37.81
CA ASP A 103 23.89 -22.60 -37.94
C ASP A 103 24.64 -21.41 -37.31
N TRP A 104 24.77 -21.43 -35.99
CA TRP A 104 25.45 -20.41 -35.20
C TRP A 104 26.94 -20.29 -35.52
N ASN A 105 27.58 -21.36 -35.97
CA ASN A 105 28.99 -21.35 -36.38
C ASN A 105 29.21 -20.49 -37.64
N LYS A 106 28.25 -20.50 -38.56
CA LYS A 106 28.26 -19.63 -39.74
C LYS A 106 28.06 -18.16 -39.35
N ARG A 107 27.06 -17.88 -38.52
CA ARG A 107 26.74 -16.51 -38.05
C ARG A 107 27.89 -15.87 -37.26
N LEU A 108 28.61 -16.67 -36.46
CA LEU A 108 29.79 -16.22 -35.73
C LEU A 108 30.96 -15.85 -36.66
N LYS A 109 31.15 -16.56 -37.78
CA LYS A 109 32.17 -16.23 -38.79
C LYS A 109 31.84 -14.95 -39.55
N GLU A 110 30.56 -14.74 -39.84
CA GLU A 110 30.07 -13.55 -40.56
C GLU A 110 30.21 -12.27 -39.71
N ASN A 111 30.05 -12.38 -38.38
CA ASN A 111 30.12 -11.26 -37.44
C ASN A 111 31.44 -11.17 -36.64
N ALA A 112 32.49 -11.90 -37.05
CA ALA A 112 33.75 -12.03 -36.29
C ALA A 112 34.51 -10.70 -36.02
N ASN A 113 34.18 -9.62 -36.75
CA ASN A 113 34.80 -8.31 -36.61
C ASN A 113 33.96 -7.31 -35.79
N GLU A 114 32.76 -7.69 -35.35
CA GLU A 114 31.86 -6.82 -34.61
C GLU A 114 32.29 -6.78 -33.14
N LYS A 115 32.89 -5.68 -32.69
CA LYS A 115 33.14 -5.46 -31.26
C LYS A 115 31.82 -5.09 -30.60
N ALA A 116 31.28 -6.02 -29.81
CA ALA A 116 30.08 -5.79 -29.02
C ALA A 116 30.35 -4.73 -27.93
N ASP A 117 29.74 -3.55 -28.08
CA ASP A 117 29.56 -2.63 -26.95
C ASP A 117 28.54 -3.27 -26.01
N ILE A 118 28.96 -3.54 -24.76
CA ILE A 118 28.14 -4.20 -23.74
C ILE A 118 26.83 -3.44 -23.53
N GLN A 119 26.88 -2.10 -23.49
CA GLN A 119 25.70 -1.28 -23.22
C GLN A 119 24.71 -1.33 -24.39
N GLN A 120 25.23 -1.30 -25.63
CA GLN A 120 24.40 -1.39 -26.84
C GLN A 120 23.76 -2.78 -26.97
N THR A 121 24.54 -3.83 -26.75
CA THR A 121 24.10 -5.23 -26.82
C THR A 121 23.01 -5.50 -25.78
N GLN A 122 23.17 -4.97 -24.57
CA GLN A 122 22.16 -5.07 -23.51
C GLN A 122 20.83 -4.41 -23.90
N GLN A 123 20.86 -3.24 -24.54
CA GLN A 123 19.64 -2.55 -24.99
C GLN A 123 18.94 -3.29 -26.13
N LYS A 124 19.70 -3.80 -27.10
CA LYS A 124 19.14 -4.63 -28.20
C LYS A 124 18.50 -5.90 -27.65
N TYR A 125 19.20 -6.59 -26.74
CA TYR A 125 18.67 -7.78 -26.07
C TYR A 125 17.34 -7.49 -25.37
N GLN A 126 17.27 -6.42 -24.59
CA GLN A 126 16.03 -6.00 -23.91
C GLN A 126 14.91 -5.67 -24.91
N ALA A 127 15.22 -4.94 -26.00
CA ALA A 127 14.23 -4.57 -27.01
C ALA A 127 13.64 -5.80 -27.70
N PHE A 128 14.50 -6.74 -28.14
CA PHE A 128 14.05 -7.95 -28.82
C PHE A 128 13.29 -8.91 -27.89
N THR A 129 13.72 -9.02 -26.63
CA THR A 129 13.04 -9.85 -25.63
C THR A 129 11.64 -9.30 -25.31
N GLU A 130 11.52 -7.99 -25.07
CA GLU A 130 10.22 -7.34 -24.83
C GLU A 130 9.30 -7.49 -26.05
N LEU A 131 9.80 -7.24 -27.27
CA LEU A 131 9.02 -7.41 -28.49
C LEU A 131 8.60 -8.87 -28.70
N LEU A 132 9.46 -9.83 -28.38
CA LEU A 132 9.13 -11.26 -28.41
C LEU A 132 8.01 -11.61 -27.42
N GLU A 133 8.05 -11.06 -26.20
CA GLU A 133 6.98 -11.23 -25.23
C GLU A 133 5.64 -10.66 -25.75
N ARG A 134 5.67 -9.50 -26.42
CA ARG A 134 4.47 -8.89 -27.04
C ARG A 134 3.91 -9.73 -28.18
N VAL A 135 4.77 -10.28 -29.05
CA VAL A 135 4.35 -11.18 -30.13
C VAL A 135 3.74 -12.47 -29.57
N ASN A 136 4.39 -13.10 -28.59
CA ASN A 136 3.85 -14.29 -27.92
C ASN A 136 2.51 -14.00 -27.23
N TYR A 137 2.36 -12.83 -26.62
CA TYR A 137 1.11 -12.38 -26.03
C TYR A 137 0.01 -12.19 -27.09
N ALA A 138 0.33 -11.57 -28.23
CA ALA A 138 -0.63 -11.38 -29.32
C ALA A 138 -1.12 -12.72 -29.89
N ILE A 139 -0.22 -13.70 -30.08
CA ILE A 139 -0.55 -15.05 -30.55
C ILE A 139 -1.47 -15.78 -29.54
N SER A 140 -1.10 -15.77 -28.25
CA SER A 140 -1.84 -16.48 -27.19
C SER A 140 -3.17 -15.80 -26.78
N TYR A 141 -3.45 -14.60 -27.28
CA TYR A 141 -4.68 -13.88 -26.94
C TYR A 141 -5.93 -14.53 -27.56
N GLU A 142 -5.82 -15.15 -28.73
CA GLU A 142 -6.95 -15.86 -29.33
C GLU A 142 -7.34 -17.09 -28.50
N GLU A 143 -6.35 -17.86 -28.04
CA GLU A 143 -6.53 -18.99 -27.14
C GLU A 143 -7.20 -18.56 -25.82
N PHE A 144 -6.84 -17.39 -25.31
CA PHE A 144 -7.48 -16.81 -24.13
C PHE A 144 -8.98 -16.59 -24.35
N LEU A 145 -9.38 -15.93 -25.43
CA LEU A 145 -10.79 -15.68 -25.72
C LEU A 145 -11.56 -16.99 -25.93
N GLU A 146 -10.95 -17.97 -26.59
CA GLU A 146 -11.53 -19.31 -26.76
C GLU A 146 -11.68 -20.04 -25.42
N SER A 147 -10.71 -19.92 -24.51
CA SER A 147 -10.78 -20.51 -23.17
C SER A 147 -11.95 -19.94 -22.35
N VAL A 148 -12.19 -18.63 -22.41
CA VAL A 148 -13.31 -17.96 -21.72
C VAL A 148 -14.64 -18.45 -22.27
N LYS A 149 -14.75 -18.57 -23.60
CA LYS A 149 -15.96 -19.10 -24.27
C LYS A 149 -16.22 -20.55 -23.92
N THR A 150 -15.19 -21.39 -23.94
CA THR A 150 -15.27 -22.83 -23.64
C THR A 150 -15.60 -23.08 -22.17
N GLN A 151 -15.02 -22.30 -21.26
CA GLN A 151 -15.34 -22.36 -19.84
C GLN A 151 -16.81 -21.98 -19.57
N ALA A 152 -17.32 -20.94 -20.23
CA ALA A 152 -18.72 -20.56 -20.11
C ALA A 152 -19.66 -21.66 -20.60
N GLN A 153 -19.36 -22.28 -21.75
CA GLN A 153 -20.15 -23.36 -22.31
C GLN A 153 -20.10 -24.65 -21.46
N SER A 154 -18.93 -25.03 -20.94
CA SER A 154 -18.78 -26.23 -20.11
C SER A 154 -19.46 -26.09 -18.74
N MET A 155 -19.32 -24.94 -18.08
CA MET A 155 -20.01 -24.67 -16.81
C MET A 155 -21.53 -24.64 -16.98
N SER A 156 -22.06 -24.15 -18.12
CA SER A 156 -23.50 -24.16 -18.39
C SER A 156 -24.10 -25.56 -18.58
N LYS A 157 -23.27 -26.57 -18.93
CA LYS A 157 -23.68 -27.95 -19.19
C LYS A 157 -23.63 -28.85 -17.95
N LEU A 158 -22.97 -28.42 -16.88
CA LEU A 158 -22.87 -29.19 -15.65
C LEU A 158 -24.20 -29.15 -14.89
N SER A 159 -24.87 -30.30 -14.76
CA SER A 159 -26.17 -30.45 -14.09
C SER A 159 -26.16 -29.97 -12.62
N LEU A 160 -25.00 -29.97 -11.97
CA LEU A 160 -24.82 -29.47 -10.61
C LEU A 160 -25.17 -27.97 -10.46
N PHE A 161 -25.14 -27.20 -11.55
CA PHE A 161 -25.49 -25.77 -11.59
C PHE A 161 -26.88 -25.49 -12.19
N SER A 162 -27.63 -26.53 -12.54
CA SER A 162 -28.99 -26.38 -13.06
C SER A 162 -30.03 -26.06 -11.97
N ASP A 163 -29.79 -26.49 -10.72
CA ASP A 163 -30.68 -26.25 -9.56
C ASP A 163 -30.14 -25.19 -8.56
N VAL A 164 -28.90 -24.71 -8.71
CA VAL A 164 -28.26 -23.77 -7.75
C VAL A 164 -28.13 -22.37 -8.36
N ASP A 165 -28.99 -21.46 -7.89
CA ASP A 165 -29.05 -20.01 -8.17
C ASP A 165 -29.02 -19.57 -9.64
N SER A 166 -30.19 -19.15 -10.15
CA SER A 166 -30.35 -18.53 -11.49
C SER A 166 -29.37 -17.39 -11.80
N PHE A 167 -28.75 -16.80 -10.77
CA PHE A 167 -27.71 -15.79 -10.91
C PHE A 167 -26.42 -16.35 -11.53
N SER A 168 -25.90 -17.50 -11.08
CA SER A 168 -24.59 -18.01 -11.50
C SER A 168 -24.56 -18.32 -13.00
N GLN A 169 -25.59 -18.98 -13.51
CA GLN A 169 -25.72 -19.28 -14.93
C GLN A 169 -25.84 -18.00 -15.78
N LYS A 170 -26.72 -17.06 -15.38
CA LYS A 170 -26.87 -15.78 -16.09
C LYS A 170 -25.61 -14.93 -16.02
N ASN A 171 -24.87 -15.00 -14.92
CA ASN A 171 -23.61 -14.29 -14.73
C ASN A 171 -22.54 -14.81 -15.70
N ILE A 172 -22.38 -16.14 -15.79
CA ILE A 172 -21.44 -16.77 -16.72
C ILE A 172 -21.77 -16.38 -18.17
N GLN A 173 -23.04 -16.45 -18.55
CA GLN A 173 -23.47 -16.05 -19.89
C GLN A 173 -23.18 -14.58 -20.18
N LYS A 174 -23.55 -13.67 -19.25
CA LYS A 174 -23.31 -12.23 -19.40
C LYS A 174 -21.82 -11.86 -19.43
N THR A 175 -20.96 -12.65 -18.80
CA THR A 175 -19.50 -12.51 -18.91
C THR A 175 -19.01 -12.93 -20.29
N ALA A 176 -19.47 -14.08 -20.80
CA ALA A 176 -19.12 -14.51 -22.15
C ALA A 176 -19.56 -13.49 -23.21
N GLU A 177 -20.79 -12.96 -23.12
CA GLU A 177 -21.31 -11.92 -24.02
C GLU A 177 -20.50 -10.61 -23.97
N ALA A 178 -19.87 -10.30 -22.84
CA ALA A 178 -19.00 -9.13 -22.72
C ALA A 178 -17.67 -9.33 -23.46
N TYR A 179 -17.03 -10.48 -23.29
CA TYR A 179 -15.77 -10.82 -23.98
C TYR A 179 -15.94 -11.20 -25.45
N GLU A 180 -17.12 -11.64 -25.87
CA GLU A 180 -17.41 -11.90 -27.29
C GLU A 180 -17.21 -10.65 -28.16
N LYS A 181 -17.41 -9.45 -27.60
CA LYS A 181 -17.14 -8.17 -28.27
C LYS A 181 -15.66 -7.96 -28.61
N MET A 182 -14.77 -8.71 -27.95
CA MET A 182 -13.32 -8.65 -28.18
C MET A 182 -12.86 -9.65 -29.25
N SER A 183 -13.72 -10.55 -29.72
CA SER A 183 -13.36 -11.56 -30.74
C SER A 183 -12.86 -10.99 -32.06
N SER A 184 -13.22 -9.76 -32.39
CA SER A 184 -12.79 -9.07 -33.62
C SER A 184 -11.62 -8.11 -33.40
N VAL A 185 -11.05 -8.02 -32.20
CA VAL A 185 -9.98 -7.07 -31.86
C VAL A 185 -8.71 -7.84 -31.57
N GLN A 186 -7.66 -7.59 -32.32
CA GLN A 186 -6.34 -8.18 -32.08
C GLN A 186 -5.44 -7.19 -31.32
N PRO A 187 -4.60 -7.69 -30.39
CA PRO A 187 -3.54 -6.89 -29.78
C PRO A 187 -2.55 -6.40 -30.86
N GLY A 188 -2.24 -5.11 -30.84
CA GLY A 188 -1.14 -4.55 -31.63
C GLY A 188 0.19 -4.63 -30.89
N LEU A 189 1.27 -4.30 -31.59
CA LEU A 189 2.62 -4.24 -31.02
C LEU A 189 2.97 -2.79 -30.71
N THR A 190 3.39 -2.52 -29.47
CA THR A 190 3.82 -1.18 -29.03
C THR A 190 4.93 -1.31 -27.99
N TYR A 191 5.87 -0.38 -28.03
CA TYR A 191 7.01 -0.33 -27.11
C TYR A 191 6.68 0.34 -25.77
N SER A 192 5.57 1.09 -25.71
CA SER A 192 5.30 2.00 -24.59
C SER A 192 4.33 1.41 -23.57
N ASP A 193 4.79 1.35 -22.31
CA ASP A 193 3.97 1.01 -21.15
C ASP A 193 3.47 2.24 -20.38
N ALA A 194 3.51 3.41 -21.02
CA ALA A 194 3.06 4.66 -20.41
C ALA A 194 1.64 4.52 -19.83
N ALA A 195 0.76 3.79 -20.53
CA ALA A 195 -0.61 3.60 -20.09
C ALA A 195 -0.76 2.79 -18.81
N ASP A 196 0.11 1.81 -18.59
CA ASP A 196 0.14 1.08 -17.34
C ASP A 196 0.73 1.96 -16.22
N ALA A 197 1.81 2.68 -16.53
CA ALA A 197 2.52 3.53 -15.59
C ALA A 197 1.67 4.71 -15.06
N TRP A 198 0.91 5.42 -15.89
CA TRP A 198 0.01 6.47 -15.40
C TRP A 198 -1.23 5.92 -14.70
N SER A 199 -1.57 4.66 -14.97
CA SER A 199 -2.71 4.01 -14.32
C SER A 199 -2.40 3.64 -12.86
N ASP A 200 -1.11 3.48 -12.52
CA ASP A 200 -0.65 3.34 -11.15
C ASP A 200 -0.58 4.70 -10.43
N SER A 201 -1.71 5.10 -9.85
CA SER A 201 -1.89 6.39 -9.19
C SER A 201 -2.10 6.31 -7.68
N ALA A 202 -1.66 5.23 -7.03
CA ALA A 202 -2.00 4.92 -5.63
C ALA A 202 -1.73 6.09 -4.66
N LEU A 203 -0.60 6.78 -4.81
CA LEU A 203 -0.26 7.93 -3.96
C LEU A 203 -1.15 9.15 -4.23
N ALA A 204 -1.47 9.44 -5.49
CA ALA A 204 -2.38 10.54 -5.85
C ALA A 204 -3.79 10.27 -5.33
N ASP A 205 -4.25 9.02 -5.38
CA ASP A 205 -5.57 8.59 -4.91
C ASP A 205 -5.77 8.78 -3.41
N VAL A 206 -4.69 8.75 -2.62
CA VAL A 206 -4.75 9.05 -1.18
C VAL A 206 -4.64 10.55 -0.89
N ILE A 207 -3.84 11.29 -1.68
CA ILE A 207 -3.63 12.73 -1.49
C ILE A 207 -4.87 13.54 -1.86
N VAL A 208 -5.59 13.15 -2.93
CA VAL A 208 -6.76 13.89 -3.44
C VAL A 208 -7.84 14.06 -2.37
N PRO A 209 -8.33 13.02 -1.67
CA PRO A 209 -9.29 13.17 -0.59
C PRO A 209 -8.81 14.10 0.53
N GLY A 210 -7.52 14.05 0.90
CA GLY A 210 -6.93 14.93 1.91
C GLY A 210 -6.94 16.40 1.50
N LEU A 211 -6.57 16.69 0.25
CA LEU A 211 -6.63 18.04 -0.32
C LEU A 211 -8.07 18.54 -0.44
N LEU A 212 -9.01 17.68 -0.83
CA LEU A 212 -10.44 18.02 -0.87
C LEU A 212 -10.98 18.33 0.53
N LEU A 213 -10.54 17.61 1.56
CA LEU A 213 -10.91 17.89 2.95
C LEU A 213 -10.36 19.25 3.42
N PHE A 214 -9.10 19.55 3.09
CA PHE A 214 -8.47 20.84 3.39
C PHE A 214 -9.16 22.01 2.67
N LEU A 215 -9.46 21.87 1.37
CA LEU A 215 -10.23 22.85 0.60
C LEU A 215 -11.65 23.02 1.19
N GLY A 216 -12.30 21.91 1.56
CA GLY A 216 -13.60 21.92 2.22
C GLY A 216 -13.57 22.69 3.54
N TRP A 217 -12.52 22.52 4.36
CA TRP A 217 -12.31 23.32 5.57
C TRP A 217 -12.16 24.82 5.24
N ALA A 218 -11.30 25.17 4.28
CA ALA A 218 -11.04 26.56 3.91
C ALA A 218 -12.30 27.30 3.41
N ILE A 219 -13.18 26.60 2.70
CA ILE A 219 -14.43 27.16 2.14
C ILE A 219 -15.56 27.19 3.16
N PHE A 220 -15.84 26.07 3.83
CA PHE A 220 -17.05 25.88 4.63
C PHE A 220 -16.86 26.12 6.13
N ARG A 221 -15.63 26.03 6.66
CA ARG A 221 -15.37 26.04 8.10
C ARG A 221 -14.50 27.20 8.58
N LYS A 222 -13.50 27.63 7.83
CA LYS A 222 -12.59 28.73 8.23
C LYS A 222 -13.32 30.00 8.68
N GLU A 223 -14.39 30.39 7.99
CA GLU A 223 -15.21 31.56 8.35
C GLU A 223 -16.09 31.34 9.59
N LYS A 224 -16.56 30.11 9.77
CA LYS A 224 -17.39 29.71 10.91
C LYS A 224 -16.55 29.69 12.19
N GLU A 225 -15.32 29.16 12.11
CA GLU A 225 -14.35 29.17 13.20
C GLU A 225 -13.87 30.59 13.54
N ALA A 226 -13.83 31.49 12.55
CA ALA A 226 -13.53 32.90 12.76
C ALA A 226 -14.73 33.73 13.29
N GLY A 227 -15.88 33.11 13.55
CA GLY A 227 -17.09 33.78 14.05
C GLY A 227 -17.81 34.68 13.03
N LEU A 228 -17.32 34.76 11.79
CA LEU A 228 -17.85 35.64 10.73
C LEU A 228 -19.19 35.17 10.16
N TYR A 229 -19.55 33.91 10.42
CA TYR A 229 -20.72 33.28 9.81
C TYR A 229 -22.05 33.91 10.24
N GLN A 230 -22.19 34.31 11.51
CA GLN A 230 -23.40 34.99 12.00
C GLN A 230 -23.63 36.34 11.31
N LEU A 231 -22.55 37.04 10.97
CA LEU A 231 -22.62 38.29 10.19
C LEU A 231 -23.07 38.00 8.76
N LEU A 232 -22.53 36.95 8.14
CA LEU A 232 -22.84 36.56 6.75
C LEU A 232 -24.30 36.11 6.60
N GLU A 233 -24.84 35.34 7.55
CA GLU A 233 -26.24 34.90 7.55
C GLU A 233 -27.23 36.06 7.65
N SER A 234 -26.86 37.16 8.33
CA SER A 234 -27.72 38.35 8.42
C SER A 234 -27.87 39.10 7.09
N THR A 235 -27.09 38.74 6.06
CA THR A 235 -27.17 39.36 4.74
C THR A 235 -28.25 38.73 3.86
N LYS A 236 -28.87 39.53 2.98
CA LYS A 236 -29.97 39.10 2.08
C LYS A 236 -29.68 37.82 1.26
N ARG A 237 -28.40 37.53 0.99
CA ARG A 237 -27.93 36.37 0.20
C ARG A 237 -27.04 35.41 1.01
N GLY A 238 -27.14 35.45 2.34
CA GLY A 238 -26.29 34.70 3.27
C GLY A 238 -26.65 33.23 3.45
N HIS A 239 -27.82 32.79 3.00
CA HIS A 239 -28.31 31.42 3.18
C HIS A 239 -28.01 30.54 1.95
N LEU A 240 -29.04 30.11 1.20
CA LEU A 240 -28.90 29.13 0.11
C LEU A 240 -28.02 29.63 -1.04
N GLU A 241 -28.11 30.91 -1.41
CA GLU A 241 -27.29 31.48 -2.50
C GLU A 241 -25.78 31.42 -2.17
N MET A 242 -25.40 31.67 -0.93
CA MET A 242 -24.01 31.53 -0.47
C MET A 242 -23.56 30.07 -0.46
N ALA A 243 -24.42 29.16 0.00
CA ALA A 243 -24.15 27.72 -0.02
C ALA A 243 -23.88 27.21 -1.44
N LEU A 244 -24.71 27.61 -2.41
CA LEU A 244 -24.54 27.26 -3.82
C LEU A 244 -23.26 27.87 -4.39
N ALA A 245 -22.95 29.13 -4.09
CA ALA A 245 -21.72 29.76 -4.56
C ALA A 245 -20.46 29.02 -4.06
N LYS A 246 -20.42 28.67 -2.77
CA LYS A 246 -19.33 27.89 -2.18
C LYS A 246 -19.22 26.49 -2.80
N THR A 247 -20.35 25.85 -3.07
CA THR A 247 -20.39 24.51 -3.70
C THR A 247 -19.81 24.54 -5.11
N ILE A 248 -20.21 25.51 -5.93
CA ILE A 248 -19.69 25.69 -7.30
C ILE A 248 -18.18 25.89 -7.26
N VAL A 249 -17.69 26.79 -6.40
CA VAL A 249 -16.24 27.02 -6.27
C VAL A 249 -15.53 25.75 -5.81
N TYR A 250 -16.04 25.06 -4.79
CA TYR A 250 -15.45 23.82 -4.30
C TYR A 250 -15.34 22.75 -5.38
N PHE A 251 -16.39 22.56 -6.20
CA PHE A 251 -16.40 21.58 -7.28
C PHE A 251 -15.46 21.97 -8.42
N CYS A 252 -15.41 23.24 -8.80
CA CYS A 252 -14.43 23.69 -9.79
C CYS A 252 -12.99 23.45 -9.31
N PHE A 253 -12.70 23.72 -8.03
CA PHE A 253 -11.39 23.41 -7.46
C PHE A 253 -11.12 21.90 -7.40
N ALA A 254 -12.12 21.06 -7.10
CA ALA A 254 -11.99 19.61 -7.15
C ALA A 254 -11.62 19.11 -8.56
N VAL A 255 -12.28 19.63 -9.60
CA VAL A 255 -11.96 19.32 -11.00
C VAL A 255 -10.56 19.78 -11.37
N LEU A 256 -10.21 21.03 -11.05
CA LEU A 256 -8.87 21.57 -11.32
C LEU A 256 -7.78 20.76 -10.61
N LEU A 257 -8.01 20.40 -9.35
CA LEU A 257 -7.09 19.58 -8.57
C LEU A 257 -6.87 18.21 -9.22
N ALA A 258 -7.96 17.52 -9.61
CA ALA A 258 -7.87 16.22 -10.26
C ALA A 258 -7.11 16.31 -11.60
N ILE A 259 -7.44 17.29 -12.45
CA ILE A 259 -6.76 17.49 -13.73
C ILE A 259 -5.27 17.80 -13.52
N LEU A 260 -4.92 18.65 -12.56
CA LEU A 260 -3.53 19.02 -12.29
C LEU A 260 -2.73 17.82 -11.77
N LEU A 261 -3.24 17.08 -10.78
CA LEU A 261 -2.51 15.96 -10.17
C LEU A 261 -2.39 14.79 -11.14
N TYR A 262 -3.52 14.25 -11.62
CA TYR A 262 -3.49 13.09 -12.52
C TYR A 262 -2.95 13.46 -13.90
N GLY A 263 -3.22 14.66 -14.40
CA GLY A 263 -2.64 15.14 -15.65
C GLY A 263 -1.12 15.27 -15.57
N SER A 264 -0.57 15.75 -14.44
CA SER A 264 0.88 15.78 -14.26
C SER A 264 1.51 14.38 -14.25
N GLN A 265 0.81 13.37 -13.72
CA GLN A 265 1.27 11.98 -13.74
C GLN A 265 1.25 11.38 -15.15
N ILE A 266 0.21 11.65 -15.93
CA ILE A 266 0.10 11.23 -17.33
C ILE A 266 1.22 11.85 -18.16
N VAL A 267 1.43 13.17 -18.01
CA VAL A 267 2.51 13.88 -18.72
C VAL A 267 3.87 13.28 -18.35
N LEU A 268 4.13 13.02 -17.06
CA LEU A 268 5.37 12.40 -16.63
C LEU A 268 5.53 10.99 -17.22
N ALA A 269 4.51 10.14 -17.17
CA ALA A 269 4.56 8.79 -17.74
C ALA A 269 4.87 8.81 -19.24
N ILE A 270 4.25 9.72 -20.00
CA ILE A 270 4.53 9.89 -21.44
C ILE A 270 5.97 10.36 -21.68
N LEU A 271 6.48 11.27 -20.84
CA LEU A 271 7.88 11.72 -20.95
C LEU A 271 8.89 10.62 -20.63
N MET A 272 8.54 9.68 -19.75
CA MET A 272 9.44 8.61 -19.29
C MET A 272 9.42 7.38 -20.21
N TYR A 273 8.23 6.99 -20.67
CA TYR A 273 7.99 5.74 -21.41
C TYR A 273 7.68 5.94 -22.89
N GLY A 274 7.68 7.19 -23.36
CA GLY A 274 7.20 7.55 -24.70
C GLY A 274 5.68 7.46 -24.81
N THR A 275 5.14 7.78 -25.99
CA THR A 275 3.71 7.61 -26.27
C THR A 275 3.39 6.27 -26.90
N GLY A 276 4.30 5.69 -27.68
CA GLY A 276 3.98 4.60 -28.61
C GLY A 276 2.84 4.97 -29.58
N ASP A 277 2.25 3.97 -30.21
CA ASP A 277 1.03 4.14 -31.00
C ASP A 277 -0.22 4.11 -30.11
N MET A 278 -0.79 5.28 -29.88
CA MET A 278 -1.98 5.49 -29.06
C MET A 278 -3.30 5.07 -29.75
N THR A 279 -3.27 4.76 -31.05
CA THR A 279 -4.44 4.35 -31.83
C THR A 279 -4.76 2.87 -31.67
N LEU A 280 -3.78 2.07 -31.25
CA LEU A 280 -3.92 0.64 -30.97
C LEU A 280 -4.95 0.37 -29.87
N ALA A 281 -5.52 -0.84 -29.90
CA ALA A 281 -6.45 -1.31 -28.89
C ALA A 281 -5.77 -1.38 -27.51
N LEU A 282 -6.48 -1.04 -26.44
CA LEU A 282 -5.93 -1.03 -25.07
C LEU A 282 -5.38 -2.40 -24.64
N ILE A 283 -5.96 -3.49 -25.15
CA ILE A 283 -5.52 -4.87 -24.88
C ILE A 283 -4.11 -5.19 -25.41
N SER A 284 -3.53 -4.33 -26.26
CA SER A 284 -2.14 -4.42 -26.74
C SER A 284 -1.12 -4.34 -25.60
N ILE A 285 -1.53 -3.80 -24.45
CA ILE A 285 -0.74 -3.76 -23.23
C ILE A 285 -1.20 -4.94 -22.34
N PRO A 286 -0.32 -5.89 -21.98
CA PRO A 286 -0.68 -7.12 -21.25
C PRO A 286 -1.45 -6.87 -19.95
N SER A 287 -1.14 -5.80 -19.22
CA SER A 287 -1.84 -5.37 -17.99
C SER A 287 -3.34 -5.10 -18.18
N PHE A 288 -3.79 -4.93 -19.43
CA PHE A 288 -5.18 -4.69 -19.82
C PHE A 288 -5.81 -5.86 -20.59
N ARG A 289 -5.20 -7.06 -20.56
CA ARG A 289 -5.71 -8.28 -21.22
C ARG A 289 -7.19 -8.55 -20.96
N ASN A 290 -7.63 -8.32 -19.73
CA ASN A 290 -8.99 -8.58 -19.27
C ASN A 290 -9.99 -7.46 -19.59
N CYS A 291 -9.60 -6.46 -20.39
CA CYS A 291 -10.49 -5.37 -20.78
C CYS A 291 -11.62 -5.91 -21.69
N PRO A 292 -12.90 -5.78 -21.30
CA PRO A 292 -14.03 -6.27 -22.09
C PRO A 292 -14.55 -5.23 -23.09
N TYR A 293 -13.79 -4.16 -23.35
CA TYR A 293 -14.21 -3.04 -24.18
C TYR A 293 -13.25 -2.81 -25.35
N PRO A 294 -13.75 -2.68 -26.59
CA PRO A 294 -12.93 -2.41 -27.77
C PRO A 294 -12.57 -0.92 -27.85
N ILE A 295 -11.75 -0.48 -26.89
CA ILE A 295 -11.28 0.92 -26.77
C ILE A 295 -9.81 1.02 -27.14
N SER A 296 -9.42 2.15 -27.74
CA SER A 296 -8.00 2.44 -27.99
C SER A 296 -7.30 3.01 -26.75
N ILE A 297 -5.97 3.02 -26.77
CA ILE A 297 -5.16 3.62 -25.69
C ILE A 297 -5.47 5.12 -25.53
N GLN A 298 -5.68 5.85 -26.62
CA GLN A 298 -6.09 7.26 -26.58
C GLN A 298 -7.46 7.44 -25.91
N GLN A 299 -8.45 6.59 -26.23
CA GLN A 299 -9.77 6.66 -25.61
C GLN A 299 -9.69 6.34 -24.12
N TYR A 300 -8.85 5.36 -23.75
CA TYR A 300 -8.58 5.02 -22.36
C TYR A 300 -8.02 6.21 -21.58
N LEU A 301 -7.06 6.97 -22.11
CA LEU A 301 -6.51 8.16 -21.44
C LEU A 301 -7.62 9.16 -21.07
N ILE A 302 -8.51 9.47 -22.02
CA ILE A 302 -9.62 10.41 -21.80
C ILE A 302 -10.59 9.87 -20.75
N LEU A 303 -10.96 8.59 -20.86
CA LEU A 303 -11.90 7.94 -19.94
C LEU A 303 -11.32 7.79 -18.54
N TYR A 304 -10.03 7.45 -18.42
CA TYR A 304 -9.29 7.39 -17.17
C TYR A 304 -9.35 8.73 -16.44
N LEU A 305 -9.00 9.83 -17.13
CA LEU A 305 -9.05 11.16 -16.54
C LEU A 305 -10.48 11.57 -16.16
N ALA A 306 -11.47 11.20 -16.98
CA ALA A 306 -12.88 11.46 -16.69
C ALA A 306 -13.35 10.71 -15.42
N VAL A 307 -12.97 9.43 -15.27
CA VAL A 307 -13.26 8.63 -14.06
C VAL A 307 -12.60 9.27 -12.83
N LYS A 308 -11.35 9.72 -12.93
CA LYS A 308 -10.65 10.41 -11.83
C LYS A 308 -11.34 11.73 -11.43
N VAL A 309 -11.79 12.52 -12.40
CA VAL A 309 -12.55 13.74 -12.12
C VAL A 309 -13.90 13.43 -11.47
N LEU A 310 -14.62 12.42 -11.96
CA LEU A 310 -15.88 11.97 -11.36
C LEU A 310 -15.68 11.45 -9.93
N ALA A 311 -14.61 10.69 -9.68
CA ALA A 311 -14.23 10.24 -8.35
C ALA A 311 -13.96 11.43 -7.42
N ALA A 312 -13.13 12.39 -7.84
CA ALA A 312 -12.83 13.59 -7.05
C ALA A 312 -14.10 14.39 -6.70
N LEU A 313 -15.03 14.54 -7.64
CA LEU A 313 -16.33 15.18 -7.39
C LEU A 313 -17.20 14.38 -6.41
N PHE A 314 -17.19 13.05 -6.50
CA PHE A 314 -17.93 12.19 -5.57
C PHE A 314 -17.36 12.28 -4.14
N TYR A 315 -16.03 12.22 -3.99
CA TYR A 315 -15.35 12.45 -2.72
C TYR A 315 -15.65 13.85 -2.15
N ALA A 316 -15.56 14.90 -2.99
CA ALA A 316 -15.92 16.26 -2.61
C ALA A 316 -17.37 16.32 -2.09
N SER A 317 -18.30 15.64 -2.75
CA SER A 317 -19.71 15.58 -2.33
C SER A 317 -19.90 14.92 -0.96
N VAL A 318 -19.22 13.81 -0.70
CA VAL A 318 -19.24 13.12 0.60
C VAL A 318 -18.63 13.98 1.70
N ILE A 319 -17.44 14.54 1.46
CA ILE A 319 -16.74 15.43 2.40
C ILE A 319 -17.61 16.65 2.71
N MET A 320 -18.18 17.29 1.68
CA MET A 320 -19.08 18.43 1.85
C MET A 320 -20.26 18.05 2.74
N ALA A 321 -20.92 16.91 2.50
CA ALA A 321 -22.07 16.47 3.30
C ALA A 321 -21.75 16.27 4.79
N MET A 322 -20.51 15.85 5.10
CA MET A 322 -20.03 15.74 6.47
C MET A 322 -19.65 17.12 7.05
N LEU A 323 -18.97 17.96 6.28
CA LEU A 323 -18.53 19.29 6.70
C LEU A 323 -19.67 20.31 6.85
N THR A 324 -20.79 20.18 6.15
CA THR A 324 -21.94 21.09 6.27
C THR A 324 -23.01 20.59 7.25
N ARG A 325 -22.73 19.53 7.99
CA ARG A 325 -23.58 19.03 9.07
C ARG A 325 -23.24 19.78 10.37
N ARG A 326 -24.17 19.77 11.34
CA ARG A 326 -24.05 20.44 12.66
C ARG A 326 -22.94 19.92 13.59
N TRP A 327 -21.99 19.17 13.04
CA TRP A 327 -20.83 18.67 13.74
C TRP A 327 -19.74 19.73 13.84
N ARG A 328 -18.84 19.55 14.80
CA ARG A 328 -17.60 20.33 14.87
C ARG A 328 -16.65 19.86 13.77
N PHE A 329 -15.79 20.75 13.29
CA PHE A 329 -14.85 20.42 12.22
C PHE A 329 -14.01 19.18 12.55
N GLY A 330 -13.43 19.10 13.75
CA GLY A 330 -12.67 17.91 14.18
C GLY A 330 -13.46 16.63 14.02
N ILE A 331 -14.70 16.57 14.53
CA ILE A 331 -15.59 15.41 14.41
C ILE A 331 -15.93 15.09 12.94
N ALA A 332 -16.19 16.11 12.11
CA ALA A 332 -16.51 15.92 10.70
C ALA A 332 -15.31 15.40 9.89
N ALA A 333 -14.12 15.96 10.12
CA ALA A 333 -12.86 15.51 9.52
C ALA A 333 -12.51 14.08 9.96
N SER A 334 -12.63 13.79 11.26
CA SER A 334 -12.49 12.43 11.82
C SER A 334 -13.41 11.44 11.13
N ALA A 335 -14.69 11.79 10.99
CA ALA A 335 -15.67 10.92 10.35
C ALA A 335 -15.35 10.70 8.86
N CYS A 336 -14.85 11.71 8.15
CA CYS A 336 -14.40 11.55 6.76
C CYS A 336 -13.27 10.53 6.66
N VAL A 337 -12.23 10.69 7.50
CA VAL A 337 -11.07 9.77 7.51
C VAL A 337 -11.52 8.35 7.85
N VAL A 338 -12.34 8.19 8.89
CA VAL A 338 -12.89 6.88 9.26
C VAL A 338 -13.64 6.27 8.09
N VAL A 339 -14.61 6.99 7.49
CA VAL A 339 -15.37 6.46 6.33
C VAL A 339 -14.44 6.05 5.20
N ILE A 340 -13.45 6.87 4.83
CA ILE A 340 -12.50 6.53 3.75
C ILE A 340 -11.70 5.27 4.10
N CYS A 341 -11.20 5.14 5.34
CA CYS A 341 -10.50 3.94 5.80
C CYS A 341 -11.41 2.70 5.79
N LEU A 342 -12.66 2.83 6.24
CA LEU A 342 -13.64 1.74 6.25
C LEU A 342 -13.92 1.23 4.84
N GLU A 343 -14.11 2.15 3.89
CA GLU A 343 -14.39 1.84 2.49
C GLU A 343 -13.17 1.20 1.81
N TYR A 344 -11.95 1.66 2.12
CA TYR A 344 -10.72 1.03 1.64
C TYR A 344 -10.55 -0.39 2.18
N LEU A 345 -10.78 -0.60 3.49
CA LEU A 345 -10.72 -1.93 4.09
C LEU A 345 -11.79 -2.87 3.50
N ALA A 346 -12.98 -2.35 3.17
CA ALA A 346 -14.01 -3.11 2.48
C ALA A 346 -13.58 -3.50 1.05
N TYR A 347 -12.86 -2.64 0.34
CA TYR A 347 -12.31 -2.93 -0.99
C TYR A 347 -11.28 -4.06 -0.97
N GLU A 348 -10.33 -4.01 -0.03
CA GLU A 348 -9.25 -5.00 0.09
C GLU A 348 -9.76 -6.35 0.65
N GLN A 349 -10.39 -6.32 1.83
CA GLN A 349 -10.61 -7.53 2.63
C GLN A 349 -11.86 -8.32 2.24
N ILE A 350 -12.84 -7.71 1.58
CA ILE A 350 -14.05 -8.44 1.19
C ILE A 350 -13.70 -9.33 -0.01
N ASN A 351 -13.89 -10.64 0.17
CA ASN A 351 -13.77 -11.61 -0.90
C ASN A 351 -14.79 -11.31 -2.03
N SER A 352 -14.35 -11.36 -3.29
CA SER A 352 -15.15 -11.08 -4.49
C SER A 352 -16.37 -11.99 -4.64
N VAL A 353 -16.32 -13.21 -4.09
CA VAL A 353 -17.40 -14.23 -4.14
C VAL A 353 -18.39 -14.08 -2.96
N SER A 354 -18.12 -13.21 -1.99
CA SER A 354 -18.98 -13.00 -0.82
C SER A 354 -20.35 -12.41 -1.18
N LYS A 355 -21.37 -12.69 -0.36
CA LYS A 355 -22.69 -12.03 -0.42
C LYS A 355 -22.60 -10.51 -0.26
N TRP A 356 -21.51 -10.02 0.35
CA TRP A 356 -21.25 -8.60 0.57
C TRP A 356 -20.39 -7.96 -0.54
N ASN A 357 -20.23 -8.61 -1.70
CA ASN A 357 -19.40 -8.11 -2.81
C ASN A 357 -19.79 -6.70 -3.29
N ALA A 358 -21.05 -6.30 -3.12
CA ALA A 358 -21.49 -4.93 -3.40
C ALA A 358 -20.70 -3.89 -2.58
N LEU A 359 -20.35 -4.19 -1.32
CA LEU A 359 -19.54 -3.29 -0.48
C LEU A 359 -18.06 -3.25 -0.89
N LYS A 360 -17.57 -4.28 -1.61
CA LYS A 360 -16.23 -4.27 -2.21
C LYS A 360 -16.21 -3.36 -3.44
N TYR A 361 -17.18 -3.53 -4.33
CA TYR A 361 -17.16 -2.92 -5.66
C TYR A 361 -17.90 -1.58 -5.77
N LEU A 362 -18.84 -1.29 -4.86
CA LEU A 362 -19.62 -0.05 -4.81
C LEU A 362 -19.25 0.79 -3.59
N ASN A 363 -17.97 1.15 -3.50
CA ASN A 363 -17.45 2.01 -2.44
C ASN A 363 -16.56 3.12 -3.00
N LEU A 364 -16.09 4.02 -2.12
CA LEU A 364 -15.23 5.14 -2.48
C LEU A 364 -13.88 4.69 -3.08
N ALA A 365 -13.26 3.66 -2.50
CA ALA A 365 -11.96 3.15 -2.93
C ALA A 365 -12.02 2.50 -4.34
N ALA A 366 -13.04 1.71 -4.62
CA ALA A 366 -13.27 1.08 -5.91
C ALA A 366 -13.65 2.07 -7.01
N VAL A 367 -14.20 3.24 -6.65
CA VAL A 367 -14.51 4.32 -7.61
C VAL A 367 -13.24 5.05 -8.02
N ILE A 368 -12.33 5.33 -7.08
CA ILE A 368 -11.10 6.08 -7.37
C ILE A 368 -10.05 5.22 -8.10
N ASP A 369 -10.04 3.90 -7.90
CA ASP A 369 -9.24 2.96 -8.70
C ASP A 369 -9.78 2.89 -10.14
N ALA A 370 -9.27 3.76 -11.00
CA ALA A 370 -9.73 3.91 -12.37
C ALA A 370 -9.33 2.72 -13.26
N LYS A 371 -8.20 2.06 -13.00
CA LYS A 371 -7.76 0.88 -13.77
C LYS A 371 -8.75 -0.27 -13.61
N ALA A 372 -9.25 -0.50 -12.39
CA ALA A 372 -10.25 -1.51 -12.10
C ALA A 372 -11.61 -1.31 -12.82
N TRP A 373 -11.91 -0.12 -13.36
CA TRP A 373 -13.12 0.06 -14.20
C TRP A 373 -13.02 -0.66 -15.54
N PHE A 374 -11.80 -0.86 -16.02
CA PHE A 374 -11.54 -1.42 -17.35
C PHE A 374 -10.99 -2.84 -17.26
N CYS A 375 -10.13 -3.15 -16.28
CA CYS A 375 -9.48 -4.47 -16.18
C CYS A 375 -10.29 -5.53 -15.41
N GLU A 376 -11.25 -5.14 -14.56
CA GLU A 376 -12.01 -6.08 -13.73
C GLU A 376 -13.47 -6.17 -14.16
N TYR A 377 -13.81 -7.20 -14.95
CA TYR A 377 -15.21 -7.46 -15.28
C TYR A 377 -15.87 -8.35 -14.24
N HIS A 378 -16.75 -7.77 -13.41
CA HIS A 378 -17.55 -8.48 -12.43
C HIS A 378 -19.02 -8.04 -12.49
N ASN A 379 -19.94 -8.96 -12.17
CA ASN A 379 -21.35 -8.65 -11.99
C ASN A 379 -21.77 -8.83 -10.53
N LEU A 380 -22.54 -7.87 -10.03
CA LEU A 380 -23.20 -7.90 -8.74
C LEU A 380 -24.49 -8.71 -8.82
N ASN A 381 -24.77 -9.46 -7.76
CA ASN A 381 -26.03 -10.17 -7.61
C ASN A 381 -27.08 -9.26 -7.00
N ILE A 382 -27.92 -8.65 -7.85
CA ILE A 382 -29.05 -7.82 -7.40
C ILE A 382 -30.33 -8.56 -7.78
N LEU A 383 -31.09 -9.04 -6.78
CA LEU A 383 -32.35 -9.77 -6.98
C LEU A 383 -32.20 -10.96 -7.95
N SER A 384 -31.13 -11.74 -7.84
CA SER A 384 -30.83 -12.90 -8.69
C SER A 384 -30.60 -12.55 -10.18
N GLN A 385 -30.33 -11.28 -10.49
CA GLN A 385 -29.97 -10.80 -11.83
C GLN A 385 -28.53 -10.24 -11.81
N PRO A 386 -27.70 -10.57 -12.82
CA PRO A 386 -26.33 -10.07 -12.89
C PRO A 386 -26.30 -8.62 -13.38
N PHE A 387 -25.89 -7.70 -12.51
CA PHE A 387 -25.72 -6.29 -12.83
C PHE A 387 -24.25 -5.92 -12.91
N SER A 388 -23.80 -5.27 -13.99
CA SER A 388 -22.38 -4.93 -14.14
C SER A 388 -21.92 -3.97 -13.04
N VAL A 389 -20.78 -4.27 -12.43
CA VAL A 389 -20.14 -3.42 -11.42
C VAL A 389 -19.92 -2.01 -11.96
N VAL A 390 -19.45 -1.86 -13.20
CA VAL A 390 -19.19 -0.56 -13.84
C VAL A 390 -20.45 0.30 -13.90
N THR A 391 -21.58 -0.28 -14.29
CA THR A 391 -22.87 0.43 -14.28
C THR A 391 -23.28 0.83 -12.87
N GLY A 392 -23.05 -0.04 -11.89
CA GLY A 392 -23.33 0.25 -10.48
C GLY A 392 -22.49 1.42 -9.94
N LYS A 393 -21.18 1.42 -10.22
CA LYS A 393 -20.26 2.50 -9.85
C LYS A 393 -20.69 3.83 -10.47
N LEU A 394 -21.02 3.85 -11.77
CA LEU A 394 -21.49 5.06 -12.46
C LEU A 394 -22.76 5.63 -11.82
N LEU A 395 -23.77 4.79 -11.56
CA LEU A 395 -25.02 5.22 -10.93
C LEU A 395 -24.78 5.76 -9.52
N LEU A 396 -23.95 5.09 -8.71
CA LEU A 396 -23.57 5.54 -7.38
C LEU A 396 -22.94 6.94 -7.42
N VAL A 397 -21.96 7.14 -8.29
CA VAL A 397 -21.23 8.40 -8.46
C VAL A 397 -22.16 9.52 -8.90
N LEU A 398 -22.97 9.31 -9.95
CA LEU A 398 -23.88 10.33 -10.45
C LEU A 398 -24.95 10.70 -9.42
N CYS A 399 -25.55 9.71 -8.75
CA CYS A 399 -26.51 9.96 -7.68
C CYS A 399 -25.86 10.71 -6.52
N GLY A 400 -24.63 10.33 -6.14
CA GLY A 400 -23.85 10.98 -5.10
C GLY A 400 -23.56 12.44 -5.37
N ILE A 401 -23.07 12.76 -6.57
CA ILE A 401 -22.71 14.12 -7.00
C ILE A 401 -23.94 15.04 -7.07
N ILE A 402 -25.14 14.50 -7.29
CA ILE A 402 -26.37 15.30 -7.34
C ILE A 402 -27.02 15.41 -5.95
N LEU A 403 -27.27 14.28 -5.28
CA LEU A 403 -28.08 14.24 -4.06
C LEU A 403 -27.33 14.78 -2.84
N LEU A 404 -26.05 14.44 -2.67
CA LEU A 404 -25.30 14.85 -1.48
C LEU A 404 -25.10 16.37 -1.42
N PRO A 405 -24.74 17.09 -2.50
CA PRO A 405 -24.63 18.55 -2.45
C PRO A 405 -25.97 19.23 -2.20
N VAL A 406 -27.07 18.73 -2.77
CA VAL A 406 -28.41 19.28 -2.51
C VAL A 406 -28.75 19.18 -1.03
N VAL A 407 -28.56 18.01 -0.42
CA VAL A 407 -28.76 17.81 1.03
C VAL A 407 -27.82 18.70 1.85
N SER A 408 -26.59 18.87 1.39
CA SER A 408 -25.56 19.70 2.05
C SER A 408 -25.92 21.18 2.04
N CYS A 409 -26.36 21.72 0.90
CA CYS A 409 -26.82 23.10 0.77
C CYS A 409 -28.06 23.36 1.65
N ILE A 410 -29.01 22.42 1.68
CA ILE A 410 -30.19 22.52 2.56
C ILE A 410 -29.75 22.50 4.03
N SER A 411 -28.87 21.59 4.42
CA SER A 411 -28.33 21.50 5.79
C SER A 411 -27.65 22.80 6.21
N PHE A 412 -26.75 23.31 5.37
CA PHE A 412 -26.01 24.55 5.57
C PHE A 412 -26.96 25.76 5.70
N SER A 413 -28.00 25.85 4.87
CA SER A 413 -28.96 26.97 4.90
C SER A 413 -29.85 27.01 6.14
N LYS A 414 -30.05 25.87 6.82
CA LYS A 414 -30.87 25.73 8.03
C LYS A 414 -30.04 25.71 9.31
N GLU A 415 -28.74 25.98 9.21
CA GLU A 415 -27.81 25.82 10.31
C GLU A 415 -27.64 27.11 11.12
N THR A 416 -28.59 27.37 12.02
CA THR A 416 -28.56 28.58 12.87
C THR A 416 -27.65 28.47 14.10
N ARG A 417 -27.20 27.26 14.50
CA ARG A 417 -26.26 27.05 15.63
C ARG A 417 -25.64 25.65 15.60
N GLU A 418 -24.37 25.54 16.05
CA GLU A 418 -23.73 24.25 16.28
C GLU A 418 -24.46 23.49 17.40
N SER A 419 -25.08 22.36 17.05
CA SER A 419 -25.50 21.39 18.06
C SER A 419 -24.36 20.41 18.22
N GLY A 420 -23.50 20.57 19.22
CA GLY A 420 -22.45 19.61 19.59
C GLY A 420 -22.98 18.24 20.06
N LYS A 421 -24.15 17.82 19.58
CA LYS A 421 -24.84 16.57 19.89
C LYS A 421 -24.52 15.54 18.80
N LEU A 422 -23.97 14.40 19.20
CA LEU A 422 -23.79 13.24 18.31
C LEU A 422 -25.15 12.71 17.80
N PRO A 423 -25.20 11.92 16.71
CA PRO A 423 -26.39 11.14 16.32
C PRO A 423 -26.87 10.20 17.44
N ARG A 424 -28.19 9.94 17.51
CA ARG A 424 -28.81 9.15 18.61
C ARG A 424 -28.17 7.78 18.83
N CYS A 425 -27.79 7.07 17.77
CA CYS A 425 -27.13 5.76 17.86
C CYS A 425 -25.76 5.86 18.56
N PHE A 426 -24.93 6.83 18.18
CA PHE A 426 -23.62 7.05 18.79
C PHE A 426 -23.72 7.65 20.20
N GLN A 427 -24.81 8.36 20.51
CA GLN A 427 -25.07 8.85 21.86
C GLN A 427 -25.24 7.71 22.85
N LEU A 428 -25.85 6.57 22.48
CA LEU A 428 -26.03 5.43 23.40
C LEU A 428 -24.66 4.90 23.87
N VAL A 429 -23.79 4.58 22.92
CA VAL A 429 -22.42 4.10 23.16
C VAL A 429 -21.60 5.13 23.96
N ALA A 430 -21.65 6.39 23.55
CA ALA A 430 -20.93 7.46 24.22
C ALA A 430 -21.49 7.73 25.63
N ASN A 431 -22.79 7.53 25.87
CA ASN A 431 -23.41 7.75 27.17
C ASN A 431 -23.03 6.69 28.19
N ASP A 432 -22.91 5.42 27.79
CA ASP A 432 -22.51 4.36 28.72
C ASP A 432 -21.05 4.51 29.18
N MET A 433 -20.14 4.85 28.26
CA MET A 433 -18.76 5.21 28.62
C MET A 433 -18.69 6.51 29.44
N ALA A 434 -19.57 7.47 29.15
CA ALA A 434 -19.64 8.72 29.89
C ALA A 434 -20.16 8.55 31.32
N LYS A 435 -21.00 7.54 31.61
CA LYS A 435 -21.45 7.25 32.98
C LYS A 435 -20.26 6.89 33.87
N LEU A 436 -19.29 6.13 33.35
CA LEU A 436 -18.05 5.78 34.07
C LEU A 436 -17.23 7.04 34.42
N CYS A 437 -17.12 7.99 33.49
CA CYS A 437 -16.38 9.24 33.73
C CYS A 437 -17.17 10.25 34.60
N ALA A 438 -18.49 10.29 34.49
CA ALA A 438 -19.34 11.28 35.16
C ALA A 438 -19.60 10.98 36.64
N GLN A 439 -19.33 9.74 37.09
CA GLN A 439 -19.45 9.36 38.51
C GLN A 439 -18.31 9.95 39.37
N HIS A 440 -17.22 10.41 38.76
CA HIS A 440 -16.05 10.93 39.45
C HIS A 440 -15.92 12.46 39.30
N ARG A 441 -15.65 13.17 40.41
CA ARG A 441 -15.51 14.65 40.45
C ARG A 441 -14.09 15.16 40.12
N GLY A 442 -13.18 14.28 39.73
CA GLY A 442 -11.77 14.62 39.50
C GLY A 442 -11.53 15.27 38.13
N LEU A 443 -10.55 16.19 38.05
CA LEU A 443 -10.21 16.92 36.82
C LEU A 443 -9.86 15.97 35.66
N PHE A 444 -9.10 14.91 35.96
CA PHE A 444 -8.75 13.85 35.00
C PHE A 444 -10.00 13.22 34.34
N TRP A 445 -11.02 12.90 35.12
CA TRP A 445 -12.26 12.27 34.62
C TRP A 445 -13.12 13.22 33.80
N HIS A 446 -13.07 14.52 34.10
CA HIS A 446 -13.73 15.54 33.27
C HIS A 446 -13.04 15.74 31.91
N GLU A 447 -11.70 15.70 31.87
CA GLU A 447 -10.97 15.67 30.59
C GLU A 447 -11.31 14.40 29.79
N GLY A 448 -11.37 13.24 30.46
CA GLY A 448 -11.81 11.98 29.85
C GLY A 448 -13.24 12.06 29.29
N TYR A 449 -14.19 12.61 30.04
CA TYR A 449 -15.56 12.82 29.57
C TYR A 449 -15.61 13.68 28.29
N LYS A 450 -14.79 14.74 28.21
CA LYS A 450 -14.68 15.57 27.01
C LYS A 450 -14.14 14.76 25.83
N LEU A 451 -13.05 14.02 26.02
CA LEU A 451 -12.43 13.19 24.98
C LEU A 451 -13.37 12.10 24.46
N TYR A 452 -13.85 11.23 25.33
CA TYR A 452 -14.57 10.01 24.93
C TYR A 452 -16.01 10.28 24.49
N LYS A 453 -16.70 11.23 25.14
CA LYS A 453 -18.10 11.54 24.84
C LYS A 453 -18.28 12.70 23.88
N LEU A 454 -17.74 13.87 24.21
CA LEU A 454 -17.90 15.06 23.36
C LEU A 454 -17.03 14.97 22.09
N GLY A 455 -15.87 14.32 22.20
CA GLY A 455 -14.98 14.00 21.11
C GLY A 455 -15.31 12.71 20.35
N ALA A 456 -16.32 11.95 20.78
CA ALA A 456 -16.74 10.69 20.17
C ALA A 456 -15.68 9.55 20.13
N MET A 457 -14.55 9.69 20.82
CA MET A 457 -13.46 8.70 20.76
C MET A 457 -13.85 7.30 21.25
N ALA A 458 -14.88 7.18 22.10
CA ALA A 458 -15.42 5.88 22.49
C ALA A 458 -15.92 5.06 21.28
N VAL A 459 -16.57 5.71 20.32
CA VAL A 459 -17.07 5.06 19.09
C VAL A 459 -15.89 4.64 18.22
N VAL A 460 -14.89 5.50 18.09
CA VAL A 460 -13.68 5.23 17.29
C VAL A 460 -12.93 4.02 17.85
N ILE A 461 -12.80 3.90 19.18
CA ILE A 461 -12.16 2.75 19.84
C ILE A 461 -12.92 1.45 19.57
N ILE A 462 -14.26 1.46 19.63
CA ILE A 462 -15.07 0.26 19.36
C ILE A 462 -14.96 -0.17 17.90
N LEU A 463 -14.99 0.79 16.97
CA LEU A 463 -14.76 0.50 15.56
C LEU A 463 -13.35 -0.07 15.37
N LEU A 464 -12.33 0.57 15.94
CA LEU A 464 -10.95 0.10 15.86
C LEU A 464 -10.80 -1.33 16.37
N LEU A 465 -11.46 -1.69 17.48
CA LEU A 465 -11.45 -3.04 18.02
C LEU A 465 -12.16 -4.04 17.09
N PHE A 466 -13.28 -3.66 16.48
CA PHE A 466 -13.93 -4.49 15.47
C PHE A 466 -13.03 -4.73 14.25
N PHE A 467 -12.32 -3.69 13.78
CA PHE A 467 -11.40 -3.81 12.65
C PHE A 467 -10.13 -4.57 12.99
N SER A 468 -9.55 -4.38 14.19
CA SER A 468 -8.32 -5.08 14.57
C SER A 468 -8.52 -6.60 14.62
N ILE A 469 -9.70 -7.06 15.06
CA ILE A 469 -10.08 -8.47 15.02
C ILE A 469 -10.16 -9.01 13.57
N ARG A 470 -10.55 -8.18 12.60
CA ARG A 470 -10.62 -8.54 11.17
C ARG A 470 -9.28 -8.40 10.43
N LEU A 471 -8.38 -7.60 10.96
CA LEU A 471 -7.00 -7.40 10.48
C LEU A 471 -6.03 -8.46 11.04
N LEU A 472 -6.51 -9.35 11.93
CA LEU A 472 -5.74 -10.51 12.33
C LEU A 472 -5.36 -11.29 11.06
N PRO A 473 -4.09 -11.71 10.94
CA PRO A 473 -3.65 -12.41 9.75
C PRO A 473 -4.50 -13.68 9.58
N ASP A 474 -5.23 -13.75 8.46
CA ASP A 474 -5.54 -15.04 7.86
C ASP A 474 -4.17 -15.59 7.50
N ILE A 475 -3.66 -16.48 8.35
CA ILE A 475 -2.47 -17.23 8.00
C ILE A 475 -2.94 -18.15 6.91
N GLU A 476 -2.79 -17.69 5.67
CA GLU A 476 -2.70 -18.59 4.55
C GLU A 476 -1.72 -19.66 5.00
N SER A 477 -2.23 -20.88 5.18
CA SER A 477 -1.39 -22.06 5.20
C SER A 477 -0.72 -22.07 3.84
N HIS A 478 0.37 -21.32 3.70
CA HIS A 478 1.21 -21.38 2.54
C HIS A 478 1.71 -22.81 2.54
N LYS A 479 1.01 -23.66 1.78
CA LYS A 479 1.67 -24.66 0.96
C LYS A 479 2.58 -23.83 0.06
N GLY A 480 3.74 -23.44 0.58
CA GLY A 480 4.68 -22.56 -0.12
C GLY A 480 5.14 -23.19 -1.42
N ASN A 481 6.03 -22.50 -2.13
CA ASN A 481 6.67 -23.09 -3.30
C ASN A 481 7.37 -24.41 -2.90
N THR A 482 7.55 -25.36 -3.83
CA THR A 482 8.05 -26.71 -3.49
C THR A 482 9.36 -26.66 -2.69
N ASP A 483 10.24 -25.69 -2.97
CA ASP A 483 11.50 -25.44 -2.24
C ASP A 483 11.30 -25.06 -0.76
N GLN A 484 10.28 -24.25 -0.44
CA GLN A 484 9.98 -23.84 0.95
C GLN A 484 9.45 -25.02 1.77
N GLN A 485 8.61 -25.86 1.16
CA GLN A 485 8.07 -27.05 1.82
C GLN A 485 9.19 -28.05 2.17
N VAL A 486 10.16 -28.21 1.27
CA VAL A 486 11.31 -29.10 1.51
C VAL A 486 12.26 -28.53 2.57
N TYR A 487 12.52 -27.21 2.57
CA TYR A 487 13.25 -26.56 3.65
C TYR A 487 12.57 -26.77 5.02
N GLN A 488 11.25 -26.54 5.11
CA GLN A 488 10.48 -26.74 6.33
C GLN A 488 10.53 -28.19 6.83
N TYR A 489 10.50 -29.17 5.92
CA TYR A 489 10.65 -30.58 6.26
C TYR A 489 11.96 -30.90 6.99
N TYR A 490 13.09 -30.34 6.52
CA TYR A 490 14.38 -30.53 7.19
C TYR A 490 14.45 -29.80 8.52
N ILE A 491 13.95 -28.56 8.56
CA ILE A 491 13.94 -27.76 9.80
C ILE A 491 13.04 -28.37 10.86
N GLU A 492 11.91 -28.99 10.52
CA GLU A 492 11.05 -29.67 11.51
C GLU A 492 11.80 -30.78 12.26
N LYS A 493 12.74 -31.45 11.60
CA LYS A 493 13.57 -32.50 12.22
C LYS A 493 14.76 -31.95 13.01
N LEU A 494 15.32 -30.82 12.58
CA LEU A 494 16.57 -30.25 13.14
C LEU A 494 16.34 -29.09 14.12
N SER A 495 15.13 -28.54 14.19
CA SER A 495 14.79 -27.34 14.97
C SER A 495 15.22 -27.47 16.44
N GLY A 496 15.96 -26.48 16.94
CA GLY A 496 16.51 -26.48 18.29
C GLY A 496 18.01 -26.28 18.33
N ALA A 497 18.61 -26.52 19.50
CA ALA A 497 20.04 -26.33 19.71
C ALA A 497 20.86 -27.27 18.81
N TYR A 498 22.00 -26.80 18.31
CA TYR A 498 22.88 -27.63 17.49
C TYR A 498 23.53 -28.74 18.34
N THR A 499 23.24 -30.00 18.01
CA THR A 499 23.75 -31.19 18.72
C THR A 499 24.58 -32.08 17.80
N GLN A 500 25.29 -33.05 18.38
CA GLN A 500 26.01 -34.07 17.62
C GLN A 500 25.05 -34.87 16.70
N GLU A 501 23.83 -35.16 17.16
CA GLU A 501 22.79 -35.81 16.35
C GLU A 501 22.40 -34.99 15.11
N SER A 502 22.34 -33.66 15.25
CA SER A 502 22.06 -32.76 14.12
C SER A 502 23.18 -32.83 13.08
N ARG A 503 24.44 -32.88 13.53
CA ARG A 503 25.61 -33.00 12.66
C ARG A 503 25.65 -34.36 11.95
N ASP A 504 25.38 -35.44 12.67
CA ASP A 504 25.39 -36.79 12.12
C ASP A 504 24.27 -36.95 11.06
N TYR A 505 23.09 -36.37 11.30
CA TYR A 505 21.99 -36.32 10.31
C TYR A 505 22.39 -35.56 9.03
N LEU A 506 23.01 -34.40 9.16
CA LEU A 506 23.46 -33.61 8.00
C LEU A 506 24.51 -34.36 7.17
N GLN A 507 25.45 -35.06 7.82
CA GLN A 507 26.43 -35.88 7.12
C GLN A 507 25.79 -37.05 6.39
N GLN A 508 24.82 -37.72 7.01
CA GLN A 508 24.07 -38.81 6.39
C GLN A 508 23.29 -38.33 5.16
N GLU A 509 22.59 -37.20 5.27
CA GLU A 509 21.80 -36.63 4.17
C GLU A 509 22.69 -36.16 3.01
N GLN A 510 23.86 -35.56 3.31
CA GLN A 510 24.85 -35.20 2.29
C GLN A 510 25.40 -36.43 1.56
N GLN A 511 25.66 -37.53 2.27
CA GLN A 511 26.11 -38.78 1.64
C GLN A 511 25.04 -39.38 0.72
N LEU A 512 23.77 -39.34 1.12
CA LEU A 512 22.65 -39.79 0.28
C LEU A 512 22.57 -38.98 -1.02
N LEU A 513 22.69 -37.64 -0.95
CA LEU A 513 22.68 -36.77 -2.14
C LEU A 513 23.88 -37.05 -3.06
N ASN A 514 25.06 -37.31 -2.50
CA ASN A 514 26.24 -37.65 -3.28
C ASN A 514 26.08 -39.01 -3.99
N MET A 515 25.49 -40.02 -3.33
CA MET A 515 25.17 -41.31 -3.94
C MET A 515 24.17 -41.18 -5.10
N GLU A 516 23.16 -40.32 -4.96
CA GLU A 516 22.19 -40.00 -6.03
C GLU A 516 22.85 -39.27 -7.23
N ASP A 517 23.96 -38.55 -7.00
CA ASP A 517 24.78 -37.96 -8.06
C ASP A 517 25.66 -38.99 -8.77
N GLU A 518 26.24 -39.94 -8.03
CA GLU A 518 26.99 -41.06 -8.60
C GLU A 518 26.10 -41.97 -9.45
N GLU A 519 24.88 -42.29 -8.99
CA GLU A 519 23.91 -43.08 -9.76
C GLU A 519 23.54 -42.40 -11.09
N ALA A 520 23.53 -41.07 -11.11
CA ALA A 520 23.23 -40.32 -12.33
C ALA A 520 24.35 -40.31 -13.34
N VAL A 521 25.61 -40.27 -12.88
CA VAL A 521 26.77 -40.48 -13.75
C VAL A 521 26.69 -41.87 -14.38
N GLN A 522 26.31 -42.89 -13.59
CA GLN A 522 26.13 -44.26 -14.11
C GLN A 522 24.98 -44.35 -15.12
N LYS A 523 23.83 -43.72 -14.85
CA LYS A 523 22.68 -43.69 -15.78
C LYS A 523 22.99 -42.94 -17.08
N ARG A 524 23.77 -41.86 -17.02
CA ARG A 524 24.29 -41.16 -18.21
C ARG A 524 25.22 -42.06 -19.01
N GLN A 525 26.14 -42.78 -18.35
CA GLN A 525 27.03 -43.73 -19.03
C GLN A 525 26.26 -44.89 -19.69
N GLN A 526 25.19 -45.39 -19.07
CA GLN A 526 24.30 -46.41 -19.65
C GLN A 526 23.59 -45.90 -20.92
N TYR A 527 23.17 -44.63 -20.94
CA TYR A 527 22.60 -44.01 -22.14
C TYR A 527 23.65 -43.83 -23.24
N GLU A 528 24.84 -43.31 -22.91
CA GLU A 528 25.97 -43.16 -23.85
C GLU A 528 26.45 -44.50 -24.43
N GLN A 529 26.30 -45.59 -23.68
CA GLN A 529 26.61 -46.96 -24.11
C GLN A 529 25.46 -47.65 -24.88
N GLY A 530 24.30 -46.99 -25.02
CA GLY A 530 23.13 -47.50 -25.75
C GLY A 530 22.29 -48.54 -24.99
N GLU A 531 22.49 -48.67 -23.68
CA GLU A 531 21.75 -49.61 -22.81
C GLU A 531 20.40 -49.05 -22.34
N LEU A 532 20.16 -47.74 -22.51
CA LEU A 532 18.92 -47.03 -22.15
C LEU A 532 18.31 -46.39 -23.41
N SER A 533 16.98 -46.48 -23.58
CA SER A 533 16.31 -45.74 -24.66
C SER A 533 16.19 -44.25 -24.35
N GLU A 534 16.12 -43.40 -25.40
CA GLU A 534 16.01 -41.95 -25.29
C GLU A 534 14.78 -41.53 -24.46
N ASP A 535 13.62 -42.15 -24.71
CA ASP A 535 12.36 -41.89 -24.01
C ASP A 535 12.38 -42.35 -22.53
N GLU A 536 13.18 -43.38 -22.19
CA GLU A 536 13.41 -43.80 -20.79
C GLU A 536 14.41 -42.90 -20.07
N TYR A 537 15.43 -42.41 -20.78
CA TYR A 537 16.41 -41.46 -20.25
C TYR A 537 15.75 -40.11 -19.96
N GLU A 538 14.95 -39.57 -20.88
CA GLU A 538 14.22 -38.31 -20.71
C GLU A 538 13.25 -38.37 -19.53
N LYS A 539 12.46 -39.44 -19.39
CA LYS A 539 11.55 -39.61 -18.25
C LYS A 539 12.30 -39.70 -16.92
N TRP A 540 13.41 -40.43 -16.88
CA TRP A 540 14.25 -40.52 -15.69
C TRP A 540 14.90 -39.18 -15.35
N GLN A 541 15.39 -38.44 -16.36
CA GLN A 541 16.00 -37.12 -16.20
C GLN A 541 14.98 -36.10 -15.70
N MET A 542 13.77 -36.09 -16.25
CA MET A 542 12.68 -35.21 -15.85
C MET A 542 12.21 -35.51 -14.43
N TYR A 543 12.08 -36.79 -14.06
CA TYR A 543 11.78 -37.22 -12.69
C TYR A 543 12.87 -36.81 -11.70
N ARG A 544 14.14 -37.00 -12.08
CA ARG A 544 15.31 -36.60 -11.30
C ARG A 544 15.34 -35.08 -11.10
N GLN A 545 15.16 -34.31 -12.16
CA GLN A 545 15.21 -32.85 -12.11
C GLN A 545 14.15 -32.30 -11.15
N LEU A 546 12.93 -32.86 -11.17
CA LEU A 546 11.85 -32.46 -10.26
C LEU A 546 12.17 -32.76 -8.77
N LEU A 547 12.76 -33.92 -8.47
CA LEU A 547 13.05 -34.37 -7.10
C LEU A 547 14.38 -33.86 -6.55
N SER A 548 15.46 -33.94 -7.35
CA SER A 548 16.81 -33.61 -6.91
C SER A 548 17.01 -32.11 -6.78
N ASP A 549 16.53 -31.29 -7.72
CA ASP A 549 16.76 -29.84 -7.64
C ASP A 549 16.03 -29.24 -6.45
N THR A 550 14.78 -29.63 -6.25
CA THR A 550 13.96 -29.16 -5.12
C THR A 550 14.57 -29.61 -3.78
N ARG A 551 15.01 -30.86 -3.68
CA ARG A 551 15.63 -31.42 -2.46
C ARG A 551 17.00 -30.82 -2.17
N LYS A 552 17.85 -30.69 -3.19
CA LYS A 552 19.17 -30.06 -3.08
C LYS A 552 19.07 -28.60 -2.69
N LYS A 553 18.17 -27.82 -3.32
CA LYS A 553 17.94 -26.41 -2.96
C LYS A 553 17.48 -26.25 -1.52
N GLY A 554 16.50 -27.05 -1.09
CA GLY A 554 16.01 -27.04 0.29
C GLY A 554 17.10 -27.43 1.30
N PHE A 555 17.89 -28.46 1.01
CA PHE A 555 18.99 -28.92 1.85
C PHE A 555 20.18 -27.94 1.88
N GLN A 556 20.48 -27.30 0.76
CA GLN A 556 21.52 -26.28 0.66
C GLN A 556 21.23 -25.10 1.60
N ARG A 557 19.97 -24.64 1.67
CA ARG A 557 19.55 -23.61 2.65
C ARG A 557 19.81 -24.04 4.10
N VAL A 558 19.62 -25.31 4.44
CA VAL A 558 19.91 -25.86 5.78
C VAL A 558 21.41 -25.90 6.03
N MET A 559 22.20 -26.27 5.03
CA MET A 559 23.66 -26.30 5.13
C MET A 559 24.25 -24.91 5.31
N GLU A 560 23.73 -23.91 4.59
CA GLU A 560 24.07 -22.50 4.80
C GLU A 560 23.82 -22.10 6.25
N GLN A 561 22.68 -22.48 6.82
CA GLN A 561 22.36 -22.21 8.22
C GLN A 561 23.33 -22.93 9.17
N ALA A 562 23.70 -24.18 8.88
CA ALA A 562 24.67 -24.93 9.66
C ALA A 562 26.04 -24.23 9.71
N THR A 563 26.53 -23.67 8.59
CA THR A 563 27.80 -22.95 8.56
C THR A 563 27.80 -21.70 9.47
N VAL A 564 26.70 -20.94 9.48
CA VAL A 564 26.53 -19.78 10.37
C VAL A 564 26.45 -20.22 11.83
N ILE A 565 25.70 -21.27 12.12
CA ILE A 565 25.59 -21.87 13.46
C ILE A 565 26.98 -22.26 13.99
N GLU A 566 27.78 -22.97 13.21
CA GLU A 566 29.12 -23.42 13.61
C GLU A 566 30.09 -22.26 13.88
N LYS A 567 30.03 -21.21 13.04
CA LYS A 567 30.79 -19.98 13.26
C LYS A 567 30.45 -19.35 14.60
N HIS A 568 29.17 -19.23 14.95
CA HIS A 568 28.74 -18.58 16.20
C HIS A 568 28.91 -19.46 17.45
N LEU A 569 28.84 -20.79 17.31
CA LEU A 569 29.22 -21.73 18.38
C LEU A 569 30.68 -21.56 18.80
N SER A 570 31.58 -21.27 17.86
CA SER A 570 33.00 -21.05 18.16
C SER A 570 33.25 -19.80 19.03
N VAL A 571 32.30 -18.85 19.03
CA VAL A 571 32.31 -17.60 19.82
C VAL A 571 31.56 -17.77 21.15
N GLY A 572 30.96 -18.94 21.40
CA GLY A 572 30.25 -19.27 22.65
C GLY A 572 28.79 -18.84 22.69
N GLU A 573 28.18 -18.50 21.54
CA GLU A 573 26.75 -18.16 21.46
C GLU A 573 25.86 -19.40 21.44
N LYS A 574 24.60 -19.23 21.89
CA LYS A 574 23.58 -20.29 21.80
C LYS A 574 23.01 -20.35 20.39
N ALA A 575 23.61 -21.17 19.54
CA ALA A 575 23.22 -21.36 18.15
C ALA A 575 22.46 -22.68 17.93
N GLY A 576 21.62 -22.70 16.89
CA GLY A 576 20.77 -23.84 16.56
C GLY A 576 19.87 -23.55 15.36
N PHE A 577 19.19 -24.58 14.87
CA PHE A 577 18.30 -24.45 13.72
C PHE A 577 17.00 -23.77 14.10
N VAL A 578 16.60 -22.82 13.25
CA VAL A 578 15.36 -22.04 13.34
C VAL A 578 14.75 -21.97 11.96
N ASP A 579 13.43 -22.07 11.88
CA ASP A 579 12.69 -21.77 10.65
C ASP A 579 12.80 -20.26 10.35
N VAL A 580 13.68 -19.91 9.40
CA VAL A 580 13.95 -18.53 9.00
C VAL A 580 12.71 -17.87 8.40
N ASP A 581 11.90 -18.64 7.67
CA ASP A 581 10.71 -18.14 6.98
C ASP A 581 9.61 -17.81 8.02
N GLN A 582 9.44 -18.63 9.06
CA GLN A 582 8.55 -18.32 10.19
C GLN A 582 9.08 -17.15 11.03
N LEU A 583 10.40 -17.06 11.25
CA LEU A 583 11.02 -15.95 11.99
C LEU A 583 10.87 -14.62 11.24
N ALA A 584 10.86 -14.65 9.90
CA ALA A 584 10.63 -13.46 9.09
C ALA A 584 9.27 -12.79 9.38
N TYR A 585 8.22 -13.55 9.73
CA TYR A 585 6.95 -12.95 10.14
C TYR A 585 7.06 -12.12 11.44
N LEU A 586 7.98 -12.47 12.35
CA LEU A 586 8.22 -11.73 13.60
C LEU A 586 8.93 -10.38 13.39
N PHE A 587 9.82 -10.32 12.41
CA PHE A 587 10.79 -9.22 12.28
C PHE A 587 10.90 -8.62 10.86
N GLN A 588 10.07 -9.04 9.90
CA GLN A 588 10.06 -8.53 8.52
C GLN A 588 8.65 -8.25 7.96
N ASP A 589 7.58 -8.28 8.76
CA ASP A 589 6.22 -7.87 8.31
C ASP A 589 6.06 -6.34 8.37
N ASN A 590 7.00 -5.66 7.73
CA ASN A 590 7.13 -4.21 7.71
C ASN A 590 5.89 -3.52 7.12
N LYS A 591 5.20 -4.17 6.16
CA LYS A 591 4.01 -3.62 5.51
C LYS A 591 2.82 -3.53 6.46
N LYS A 592 2.50 -4.60 7.21
CA LYS A 592 1.39 -4.55 8.18
C LYS A 592 1.72 -3.66 9.37
N GLN A 593 2.97 -3.68 9.84
CA GLN A 593 3.41 -2.79 10.92
C GLN A 593 3.31 -1.31 10.52
N ALA A 594 3.61 -0.97 9.26
CA ALA A 594 3.41 0.37 8.73
C ALA A 594 1.92 0.76 8.67
N ILE A 595 1.03 -0.17 8.31
CA ILE A 595 -0.43 0.03 8.37
C ILE A 595 -0.88 0.33 9.80
N PHE A 596 -0.41 -0.43 10.80
CA PHE A 596 -0.74 -0.16 12.20
C PHE A 596 -0.21 1.19 12.67
N ALA A 597 1.01 1.57 12.30
CA ALA A 597 1.56 2.89 12.60
C ALA A 597 0.71 4.02 11.98
N MET A 598 0.24 3.84 10.74
CA MET A 598 -0.68 4.78 10.08
C MET A 598 -2.03 4.88 10.79
N ILE A 599 -2.65 3.75 11.14
CA ILE A 599 -3.94 3.72 11.85
C ILE A 599 -3.77 4.37 13.23
N PHE A 600 -2.68 4.05 13.95
CA PHE A 600 -2.35 4.67 15.22
C PHE A 600 -2.24 6.18 15.07
N ALA A 601 -1.39 6.67 14.15
CA ALA A 601 -1.18 8.10 13.93
C ALA A 601 -2.49 8.81 13.56
N ALA A 602 -3.29 8.23 12.66
CA ALA A 602 -4.57 8.79 12.25
C ALA A 602 -5.52 8.93 13.45
N VAL A 603 -5.83 7.82 14.15
CA VAL A 603 -6.78 7.80 15.27
C VAL A 603 -6.30 8.66 16.43
N PHE A 604 -4.99 8.66 16.70
CA PHE A 604 -4.41 9.46 17.75
C PHE A 604 -4.54 10.96 17.49
N LEU A 605 -4.36 11.40 16.24
CA LEU A 605 -4.60 12.79 15.83
C LEU A 605 -6.06 13.19 15.96
N LEU A 606 -7.00 12.27 15.71
CA LEU A 606 -8.42 12.52 15.98
C LEU A 606 -8.64 12.76 17.49
N GLY A 607 -7.98 11.99 18.35
CA GLY A 607 -8.02 12.17 19.80
C GLY A 607 -7.47 13.53 20.24
N ALA A 608 -6.32 13.95 19.70
CA ALA A 608 -5.68 15.21 20.04
C ALA A 608 -6.57 16.40 19.64
N THR A 609 -7.06 16.40 18.40
CA THR A 609 -7.97 17.46 17.92
C THR A 609 -9.30 17.47 18.69
N ALA A 610 -9.81 16.31 19.10
CA ALA A 610 -11.01 16.21 19.92
C ALA A 610 -10.82 16.76 21.35
N LEU A 611 -9.66 16.55 21.98
CA LEU A 611 -9.41 17.03 23.35
C LEU A 611 -9.04 18.52 23.39
N PHE A 612 -8.12 18.94 22.52
CA PHE A 612 -7.58 20.30 22.52
C PHE A 612 -8.42 21.26 21.67
N GLY A 613 -9.03 20.79 20.58
CA GLY A 613 -9.79 21.64 19.66
C GLY A 613 -11.10 22.19 20.24
N ILE A 614 -11.76 21.45 21.14
CA ILE A 614 -13.07 21.85 21.71
C ILE A 614 -13.00 23.19 22.46
N GLU A 615 -11.94 23.40 23.24
CA GLU A 615 -11.81 24.62 24.07
C GLU A 615 -11.26 25.80 23.28
N ARG A 616 -10.47 25.51 22.25
CA ARG A 616 -9.85 26.53 21.41
C ARG A 616 -10.86 27.15 20.45
N GLN A 617 -11.77 26.35 19.90
CA GLN A 617 -12.88 26.85 19.07
C GLN A 617 -13.92 27.66 19.86
N ALA A 618 -14.04 27.44 21.16
CA ALA A 618 -15.01 28.14 22.01
C ALA A 618 -14.42 29.38 22.72
N GLU A 619 -13.15 29.73 22.46
CA GLU A 619 -12.34 30.72 23.22
C GLU A 619 -12.36 30.53 24.75
N SER A 620 -12.89 29.40 25.22
CA SER A 620 -13.03 29.08 26.64
C SER A 620 -11.71 28.70 27.28
N SER A 621 -10.66 28.49 26.47
CA SER A 621 -9.30 28.27 26.94
C SER A 621 -8.76 29.46 27.75
N LEU A 622 -9.09 30.70 27.39
CA LEU A 622 -8.69 31.90 28.15
C LEU A 622 -9.42 31.96 29.50
N LEU A 623 -10.71 31.63 29.51
CA LEU A 623 -11.51 31.51 30.74
C LEU A 623 -10.99 30.40 31.65
N LEU A 624 -10.66 29.22 31.09
CA LEU A 624 -10.07 28.12 31.85
C LEU A 624 -8.72 28.54 32.45
N GLN A 625 -7.84 29.15 31.66
CA GLN A 625 -6.53 29.63 32.14
C GLN A 625 -6.62 30.70 33.25
N SER A 626 -7.76 31.39 33.37
CA SER A 626 -8.02 32.31 34.48
C SER A 626 -8.37 31.63 35.82
N THR A 627 -8.66 30.33 35.80
CA THR A 627 -9.03 29.56 37.01
C THR A 627 -7.80 28.93 37.69
N LYS A 628 -7.90 28.70 39.02
CA LYS A 628 -6.81 28.13 39.85
C LYS A 628 -6.22 26.83 39.31
N LEU A 629 -7.04 25.98 38.68
CA LEU A 629 -6.60 24.68 38.14
C LEU A 629 -6.45 24.66 36.61
N GLY A 630 -6.82 25.73 35.91
CA GLY A 630 -6.93 25.69 34.45
C GLY A 630 -5.65 25.96 33.66
N LYS A 631 -4.50 26.08 34.34
CA LYS A 631 -3.16 26.11 33.72
C LYS A 631 -2.51 24.72 33.78
N ARG A 632 -1.50 24.51 34.63
CA ARG A 632 -0.76 23.24 34.74
C ARG A 632 -1.63 22.00 34.99
N PRO A 633 -2.57 21.99 35.97
CA PRO A 633 -3.32 20.77 36.29
C PRO A 633 -4.18 20.27 35.12
N VAL A 634 -4.84 21.17 34.38
CA VAL A 634 -5.59 20.81 33.17
C VAL A 634 -4.66 20.29 32.09
N ALA A 635 -3.54 20.97 31.83
CA ALA A 635 -2.60 20.54 30.79
C ALA A 635 -1.99 19.15 31.07
N MET A 636 -1.67 18.86 32.34
CA MET A 636 -1.23 17.53 32.76
C MET A 636 -2.32 16.46 32.67
N CYS A 637 -3.55 16.79 33.09
CA CYS A 637 -4.67 15.85 32.95
C CYS A 637 -4.94 15.51 31.47
N LYS A 638 -4.79 16.49 30.57
CA LYS A 638 -4.92 16.26 29.12
C LYS A 638 -3.82 15.36 28.58
N LEU A 639 -2.56 15.62 28.93
CA LEU A 639 -1.44 14.78 28.54
C LEU A 639 -1.64 13.34 29.06
N MET A 640 -2.06 13.17 30.31
CA MET A 640 -2.35 11.84 30.87
C MET A 640 -3.51 11.13 30.13
N GLN A 641 -4.57 11.85 29.76
CA GLN A 641 -5.67 11.28 28.95
C GLN A 641 -5.20 10.88 27.54
N MET A 642 -4.33 11.67 26.93
CA MET A 642 -3.72 11.32 25.64
C MET A 642 -2.81 10.09 25.76
N ILE A 643 -2.03 9.97 26.83
CA ILE A 643 -1.23 8.75 27.10
C ILE A 643 -2.14 7.54 27.24
N VAL A 644 -3.22 7.63 28.04
CA VAL A 644 -4.19 6.53 28.20
C VAL A 644 -4.79 6.13 26.84
N LEU A 645 -5.19 7.12 26.03
CA LEU A 645 -5.72 6.87 24.69
C LEU A 645 -4.68 6.18 23.79
N ALA A 646 -3.43 6.67 23.76
CA ALA A 646 -2.34 6.08 22.99
C ALA A 646 -2.11 4.61 23.38
N SER A 647 -2.05 4.33 24.69
CA SER A 647 -1.86 2.96 25.20
C SER A 647 -3.01 2.04 24.81
N VAL A 648 -4.26 2.52 24.84
CA VAL A 648 -5.43 1.74 24.43
C VAL A 648 -5.40 1.43 22.93
N ILE A 649 -5.09 2.42 22.08
CA ILE A 649 -4.99 2.22 20.62
C ILE A 649 -3.86 1.24 20.30
N ALA A 650 -2.68 1.41 20.90
CA ALA A 650 -1.55 0.51 20.71
C ALA A 650 -1.88 -0.92 21.18
N ALA A 651 -2.55 -1.07 22.32
CA ALA A 651 -2.99 -2.37 22.80
C ALA A 651 -3.96 -3.05 21.83
N ILE A 652 -4.91 -2.30 21.25
CA ILE A 652 -5.90 -2.85 20.30
C ILE A 652 -5.25 -3.28 18.98
N LEU A 653 -4.21 -2.57 18.53
CA LEU A 653 -3.53 -2.85 17.25
C LEU A 653 -2.49 -3.96 17.38
N TYR A 654 -1.56 -3.84 18.32
CA TYR A 654 -0.38 -4.70 18.37
C TYR A 654 -0.62 -5.99 19.18
N VAL A 655 -1.33 -5.93 20.32
CA VAL A 655 -1.46 -7.12 21.19
C VAL A 655 -2.18 -8.30 20.51
N PRO A 656 -3.33 -8.13 19.84
CA PRO A 656 -3.98 -9.24 19.15
C PRO A 656 -3.11 -9.82 18.03
N TYR A 657 -2.44 -8.95 17.28
CA TYR A 657 -1.55 -9.33 16.19
C TYR A 657 -0.36 -10.16 16.69
N ASP A 658 0.37 -9.63 17.67
CA ASP A 658 1.51 -10.28 18.29
C ASP A 658 1.11 -11.58 19.00
N SER A 659 -0.09 -11.64 19.58
CA SER A 659 -0.61 -12.86 20.22
C SER A 659 -0.89 -13.97 19.20
N VAL A 660 -1.49 -13.64 18.05
CA VAL A 660 -1.70 -14.61 16.96
C VAL A 660 -0.35 -15.06 16.43
N LEU A 661 0.57 -14.13 16.22
CA LEU A 661 1.89 -14.43 15.70
C LEU A 661 2.69 -15.36 16.64
N LEU A 662 2.72 -15.05 17.94
CA LEU A 662 3.34 -15.90 18.96
C LEU A 662 2.70 -17.28 19.07
N LYS A 663 1.36 -17.38 18.96
CA LYS A 663 0.66 -18.68 19.02
C LYS A 663 1.01 -19.59 17.85
N ASN A 664 1.22 -19.04 16.66
CA ASN A 664 1.51 -19.83 15.47
C ASN A 664 3.00 -20.17 15.32
N ILE A 665 3.86 -19.48 16.07
CA ILE A 665 5.32 -19.64 16.07
C ILE A 665 5.79 -20.49 17.28
N GLU A 666 4.89 -21.21 17.94
CA GLU A 666 5.17 -22.02 19.15
C GLU A 666 6.32 -23.04 18.98
N ARG A 667 6.68 -23.38 17.72
CA ARG A 667 7.80 -24.27 17.35
C ARG A 667 9.16 -23.60 17.17
N ILE A 668 9.26 -22.26 17.21
CA ILE A 668 10.57 -21.58 17.15
C ILE A 668 11.27 -21.65 18.51
N PRO A 669 12.55 -22.08 18.56
CA PRO A 669 13.32 -22.13 19.79
C PRO A 669 13.73 -20.73 20.25
N MET A 670 12.82 -20.03 20.95
CA MET A 670 12.94 -18.64 21.43
C MET A 670 14.17 -18.32 22.30
N LYS A 671 14.87 -19.35 22.80
CA LYS A 671 16.07 -19.24 23.64
C LYS A 671 17.38 -19.09 22.84
N LEU A 672 17.36 -19.36 21.54
CA LEU A 672 18.53 -19.19 20.66
C LEU A 672 18.84 -17.72 20.42
N SER A 673 20.10 -17.42 20.14
CA SER A 673 20.59 -16.07 19.82
C SER A 673 20.12 -15.64 18.42
N LEU A 674 19.59 -14.43 18.30
CA LEU A 674 19.11 -13.90 17.01
C LEU A 674 20.24 -13.80 15.98
N ASN A 675 21.45 -13.45 16.42
CA ASN A 675 22.65 -13.32 15.59
C ASN A 675 23.05 -14.61 14.86
N THR A 676 22.57 -15.76 15.34
CA THR A 676 22.86 -17.08 14.77
C THR A 676 21.93 -17.44 13.62
N VAL A 677 20.95 -16.59 13.33
CA VAL A 677 19.99 -16.76 12.24
C VAL A 677 20.42 -15.96 11.02
N ILE A 678 20.41 -16.61 9.86
CA ILE A 678 20.71 -15.98 8.57
C ILE A 678 19.84 -14.74 8.39
N GLY A 679 20.47 -13.63 7.99
CA GLY A 679 19.81 -12.33 7.78
C GLY A 679 19.80 -11.41 9.00
N TYR A 680 20.15 -11.90 10.20
CA TYR A 680 20.25 -11.09 11.43
C TYR A 680 21.66 -11.04 12.02
N GLU A 681 22.65 -11.58 11.30
CA GLU A 681 24.07 -11.61 11.70
C GLU A 681 24.66 -10.21 11.96
N LYS A 682 24.12 -9.18 11.30
CA LYS A 682 24.58 -7.79 11.43
C LYS A 682 24.13 -7.11 12.72
N PHE A 683 23.27 -7.75 13.50
CA PHE A 683 22.78 -7.18 14.75
C PHE A 683 23.88 -7.19 15.83
N GLU A 684 24.24 -6.03 16.38
CA GLU A 684 25.43 -5.89 17.24
C GLU A 684 25.26 -6.51 18.65
N LEU A 685 24.02 -6.76 19.10
CA LEU A 685 23.73 -7.25 20.45
C LEU A 685 23.38 -8.74 20.42
N SER A 686 24.10 -9.57 21.19
CA SER A 686 23.80 -11.01 21.33
C SER A 686 22.56 -11.25 22.21
N LEU A 687 21.38 -10.98 21.66
CA LEU A 687 20.10 -11.20 22.32
C LEU A 687 19.46 -12.51 21.86
N SER A 688 18.80 -13.21 22.78
CA SER A 688 17.92 -14.31 22.36
C SER A 688 16.73 -13.77 21.57
N ILE A 689 16.13 -14.58 20.70
CA ILE A 689 14.93 -14.23 19.93
C ILE A 689 13.80 -13.65 20.82
N CYS A 690 13.57 -14.23 22.02
CA CYS A 690 12.60 -13.71 22.98
C CYS A 690 12.90 -12.26 23.44
N HIS A 691 14.14 -12.01 23.86
CA HIS A 691 14.58 -10.67 24.28
C HIS A 691 14.55 -9.66 23.12
N ALA A 692 14.87 -10.09 21.90
CA ALA A 692 14.75 -9.23 20.71
C ALA A 692 13.29 -8.85 20.42
N PHE A 693 12.36 -9.80 20.53
CA PHE A 693 10.93 -9.54 20.41
C PHE A 693 10.40 -8.60 21.50
N LEU A 694 10.87 -8.76 22.74
CA LEU A 694 10.53 -7.86 23.83
C LEU A 694 11.08 -6.44 23.59
N LEU A 695 12.34 -6.34 23.13
CA LEU A 695 12.96 -5.06 22.76
C LEU A 695 12.18 -4.35 21.66
N LYS A 696 11.78 -5.08 20.60
CA LYS A 696 10.89 -4.60 19.54
C LYS A 696 9.63 -3.96 20.14
N THR A 697 8.91 -4.71 20.97
CA THR A 697 7.66 -4.27 21.60
C THR A 697 7.85 -3.00 22.45
N VAL A 698 8.93 -2.96 23.23
CA VAL A 698 9.27 -1.81 24.08
C VAL A 698 9.58 -0.57 23.23
N LEU A 699 10.35 -0.72 22.15
CA LEU A 699 10.68 0.39 21.24
C LEU A 699 9.44 0.92 20.52
N GLN A 700 8.54 0.04 20.08
CA GLN A 700 7.27 0.45 19.47
C GLN A 700 6.40 1.23 20.46
N TYR A 701 6.28 0.76 21.70
CA TYR A 701 5.51 1.46 22.73
C TYR A 701 6.16 2.80 23.10
N PHE A 702 7.49 2.86 23.18
CA PHE A 702 8.23 4.11 23.38
C PHE A 702 7.93 5.13 22.27
N SER A 703 7.93 4.68 21.00
CA SER A 703 7.58 5.52 19.85
C SER A 703 6.18 6.10 19.98
N VAL A 704 5.19 5.26 20.31
CA VAL A 704 3.79 5.65 20.54
C VAL A 704 3.68 6.74 21.60
N ILE A 705 4.39 6.60 22.72
CA ILE A 705 4.36 7.58 23.81
C ILE A 705 5.02 8.90 23.40
N SER A 706 6.13 8.86 22.69
CA SER A 706 6.77 10.11 22.27
C SER A 706 5.97 10.87 21.22
N VAL A 707 5.41 10.17 20.22
CA VAL A 707 4.48 10.76 19.26
C VAL A 707 3.33 11.44 20.02
N CYS A 708 2.81 10.79 21.06
CA CYS A 708 1.78 11.37 21.94
C CYS A 708 2.22 12.68 22.61
N ILE A 709 3.45 12.72 23.15
CA ILE A 709 4.00 13.91 23.81
C ILE A 709 4.19 15.06 22.81
N VAL A 710 4.78 14.79 21.64
CA VAL A 710 5.04 15.80 20.61
C VAL A 710 3.74 16.34 20.01
N VAL A 711 2.80 15.46 19.66
CA VAL A 711 1.47 15.86 19.16
C VAL A 711 0.73 16.68 20.22
N SER A 712 0.77 16.28 21.49
CA SER A 712 0.12 17.04 22.58
C SER A 712 0.73 18.44 22.73
N LEU A 713 2.04 18.61 22.54
CA LEU A 713 2.69 19.92 22.53
C LEU A 713 2.22 20.77 21.34
N LEU A 714 2.20 20.19 20.14
CA LEU A 714 1.74 20.87 18.93
C LEU A 714 0.28 21.31 19.09
N ALA A 715 -0.58 20.43 19.61
CA ALA A 715 -1.98 20.72 19.91
C ALA A 715 -2.15 21.84 20.95
N TYR A 716 -1.28 21.84 21.97
CA TYR A 716 -1.27 22.87 22.99
C TYR A 716 -0.83 24.24 22.45
N ARG A 717 0.11 24.29 21.49
CA ARG A 717 0.68 25.54 20.98
C ARG A 717 -0.03 26.09 19.76
N LEU A 718 -0.41 25.24 18.82
CA LEU A 718 -0.86 25.61 17.49
C LEU A 718 -2.39 25.61 17.38
N ASN A 719 -2.91 26.20 16.32
CA ASN A 719 -4.32 26.09 16.00
C ASN A 719 -4.61 24.68 15.44
N PRO A 720 -5.84 24.15 15.59
CA PRO A 720 -6.16 22.76 15.24
C PRO A 720 -5.82 22.39 13.78
N ALA A 721 -5.99 23.32 12.84
CA ALA A 721 -5.64 23.10 11.44
C ALA A 721 -4.12 22.99 11.22
N SER A 722 -3.32 23.90 11.80
CA SER A 722 -1.86 23.87 11.69
C SER A 722 -1.23 22.67 12.41
N GLU A 723 -1.79 22.30 13.57
CA GLU A 723 -1.42 21.08 14.29
C GLU A 723 -1.62 19.86 13.40
N ALA A 724 -2.84 19.68 12.88
CA ALA A 724 -3.18 18.52 12.06
C ALA A 724 -2.27 18.38 10.83
N ILE A 725 -1.94 19.49 10.15
CA ILE A 725 -1.04 19.48 8.99
C ILE A 725 0.37 19.05 9.37
N LEU A 726 0.96 19.64 10.42
CA LEU A 726 2.30 19.27 10.83
C LEU A 726 2.36 17.81 11.28
N CYS A 727 1.37 17.37 12.06
CA CYS A 727 1.33 15.98 12.49
C CYS A 727 1.14 14.99 11.33
N PHE A 728 0.34 15.36 10.31
CA PHE A 728 0.24 14.58 9.08
C PHE A 728 1.62 14.48 8.40
N LEU A 729 2.32 15.60 8.21
CA LEU A 729 3.63 15.64 7.54
C LEU A 729 4.73 14.86 8.30
N PHE A 730 4.75 14.93 9.63
CA PHE A 730 5.82 14.35 10.45
C PHE A 730 5.58 12.89 10.86
N PHE A 731 4.33 12.45 10.99
CA PHE A 731 4.00 11.11 11.51
C PHE A 731 3.26 10.24 10.49
N LEU A 732 2.22 10.76 9.84
CA LEU A 732 1.36 9.93 8.99
C LEU A 732 1.95 9.76 7.58
N MET A 733 2.44 10.85 6.98
CA MET A 733 3.02 10.86 5.63
C MET A 733 4.27 9.98 5.50
N PRO A 734 5.23 9.95 6.46
CA PRO A 734 6.39 9.05 6.37
C PRO A 734 6.00 7.57 6.42
N CYS A 735 5.05 7.20 7.29
CA CYS A 735 4.53 5.82 7.36
C CYS A 735 3.86 5.41 6.04
N PHE A 736 3.09 6.33 5.45
CA PHE A 736 2.42 6.10 4.17
C PHE A 736 3.41 5.96 3.00
N LEU A 737 4.39 6.85 2.91
CA LEU A 737 5.44 6.77 1.88
C LEU A 737 6.25 5.48 1.99
N TYR A 738 6.55 5.03 3.21
CA TYR A 738 7.23 3.77 3.43
C TYR A 738 6.40 2.55 3.00
N TRP A 739 5.09 2.55 3.32
CA TRP A 739 4.17 1.51 2.85
C TRP A 739 4.12 1.43 1.32
N LEU A 740 4.26 2.57 0.64
CA LEU A 740 4.34 2.69 -0.81
C LEU A 740 5.71 2.32 -1.41
N GLY A 741 6.67 1.84 -0.61
CA GLY A 741 7.99 1.38 -1.08
C GLY A 741 9.09 2.46 -1.08
N VAL A 742 8.80 3.68 -0.62
CA VAL A 742 9.85 4.70 -0.47
C VAL A 742 10.69 4.36 0.75
N ASP A 743 11.97 4.04 0.54
CA ASP A 743 12.89 3.84 1.66
C ASP A 743 13.05 5.12 2.51
N LEU A 744 12.30 5.15 3.61
CA LEU A 744 12.34 6.14 4.68
C LEU A 744 12.78 5.49 5.99
N SER A 745 13.49 4.35 5.93
CA SER A 745 14.01 3.65 7.11
C SER A 745 14.86 4.56 8.01
N THR A 746 15.43 5.61 7.43
CA THR A 746 16.23 6.64 8.10
C THR A 746 15.44 7.73 8.82
N TRP A 747 14.11 7.76 8.68
CA TRP A 747 13.25 8.72 9.38
C TRP A 747 13.04 8.29 10.82
N THR A 748 13.45 9.15 11.77
CA THR A 748 13.58 8.85 13.20
C THR A 748 12.32 8.21 13.81
N TRP A 749 11.15 8.78 13.53
CA TRP A 749 9.89 8.27 14.08
C TRP A 749 9.42 6.98 13.42
N LEU A 750 9.67 6.84 12.12
CA LEU A 750 9.28 5.66 11.37
C LEU A 750 10.15 4.45 11.76
N GLY A 751 11.45 4.65 11.90
CA GLY A 751 12.38 3.63 12.39
C GLY A 751 12.05 3.12 13.79
N LEU A 752 11.54 3.98 14.68
CA LEU A 752 11.06 3.59 16.00
C LEU A 752 9.66 2.91 15.97
N PHE A 753 8.80 3.24 15.01
CA PHE A 753 7.54 2.50 14.76
C PHE A 753 7.79 1.12 14.15
N LEU A 754 8.87 0.98 13.39
CA LEU A 754 9.30 -0.24 12.70
C LEU A 754 10.68 -0.71 13.21
N PRO A 755 10.82 -1.11 14.50
CA PRO A 755 12.10 -1.53 15.03
C PRO A 755 12.65 -2.80 14.33
N GLU A 756 11.83 -3.49 13.56
CA GLU A 756 12.18 -4.54 12.62
C GLU A 756 13.35 -4.14 11.68
N LEU A 757 13.38 -2.88 11.22
CA LEU A 757 14.47 -2.32 10.42
C LEU A 757 15.82 -2.26 11.16
N ILE A 758 15.80 -2.25 12.49
CA ILE A 758 17.00 -2.23 13.35
C ILE A 758 17.70 -3.59 13.30
N PHE A 759 16.92 -4.68 13.31
CA PHE A 759 17.44 -6.04 13.41
C PHE A 759 18.07 -6.53 12.10
N VAL A 760 17.55 -6.07 10.94
CA VAL A 760 18.02 -6.51 9.61
C VAL A 760 19.23 -5.69 9.10
N ASN A 761 19.23 -4.37 9.32
CA ASN A 761 20.22 -3.47 8.69
C ASN A 761 21.49 -3.24 9.53
N GLY A 762 21.57 -3.77 10.76
CA GLY A 762 22.77 -3.67 11.61
C GLY A 762 23.09 -2.26 12.14
N GLY A 763 22.08 -1.39 12.23
CA GLY A 763 22.26 0.04 12.59
C GLY A 763 22.01 0.38 14.06
N VAL A 764 22.27 -0.53 15.00
CA VAL A 764 21.82 -0.43 16.41
C VAL A 764 22.28 0.87 17.08
N ALA A 765 23.55 1.27 16.88
CA ALA A 765 24.10 2.50 17.43
C ALA A 765 23.35 3.77 16.98
N ARG A 766 22.93 3.83 15.71
CA ARG A 766 22.18 4.96 15.16
C ARG A 766 20.80 5.07 15.81
N TYR A 767 20.05 3.98 15.85
CA TYR A 767 18.70 3.99 16.44
C TYR A 767 18.72 4.25 17.95
N TYR A 768 19.77 3.82 18.65
CA TYR A 768 19.99 4.20 20.03
C TYR A 768 20.16 5.72 20.18
N ILE A 769 21.01 6.34 19.36
CA ILE A 769 21.19 7.80 19.34
C ILE A 769 19.86 8.50 19.04
N GLU A 770 19.11 8.02 18.05
CA GLU A 770 17.79 8.53 17.70
C GLU A 770 16.79 8.43 18.87
N ALA A 771 16.73 7.29 19.57
CA ALA A 771 15.89 7.09 20.75
C ALA A 771 16.30 8.01 21.92
N VAL A 772 17.59 8.24 22.13
CA VAL A 772 18.09 9.18 23.16
C VAL A 772 17.72 10.63 22.81
N ILE A 773 17.90 11.05 21.55
CA ILE A 773 17.50 12.40 21.10
C ILE A 773 16.01 12.62 21.33
N VAL A 774 15.20 11.64 20.94
CA VAL A 774 13.77 11.60 21.19
C VAL A 774 13.44 11.75 22.68
N LEU A 775 14.10 10.97 23.54
CA LEU A 775 13.84 10.99 24.99
C LEU A 775 14.16 12.36 25.58
N ILE A 776 15.23 13.01 25.12
CA ILE A 776 15.58 14.38 25.53
C ILE A 776 14.50 15.38 25.09
N ILE A 777 13.98 15.23 23.87
CA ILE A 777 12.86 16.06 23.37
C ILE A 777 11.65 15.86 24.28
N ASP A 778 11.23 14.62 24.52
CA ASP A 778 10.09 14.28 25.37
C ASP A 778 10.23 14.84 26.79
N MET A 779 11.39 14.66 27.41
CA MET A 779 11.66 15.20 28.73
C MET A 779 11.49 16.73 28.73
N LYS A 780 12.05 17.44 27.74
CA LYS A 780 11.87 18.90 27.62
C LYS A 780 10.41 19.29 27.43
N VAL A 781 9.62 18.52 26.67
CA VAL A 781 8.19 18.79 26.47
C VAL A 781 7.41 18.55 27.76
N VAL A 782 7.64 17.45 28.45
CA VAL A 782 6.99 17.15 29.74
C VAL A 782 7.37 18.21 30.78
N PHE A 783 8.65 18.60 30.85
CA PHE A 783 9.08 19.72 31.67
C PHE A 783 8.42 21.03 31.27
N TYR A 784 8.17 21.29 30.00
CA TYR A 784 7.45 22.49 29.55
C TYR A 784 6.00 22.50 30.06
N PHE A 785 5.28 21.37 29.95
CA PHE A 785 3.95 21.22 30.56
C PHE A 785 4.03 21.38 32.09
N TRP A 786 5.11 20.90 32.71
CA TRP A 786 5.38 21.02 34.13
C TRP A 786 5.79 22.43 34.54
N ASP A 787 6.36 23.26 33.65
CA ASP A 787 6.97 24.55 34.00
C ASP A 787 6.08 25.78 33.70
N ALA A 788 4.91 25.60 33.09
CA ALA A 788 4.00 26.68 32.66
C ALA A 788 3.42 27.64 33.75
N GLU A 789 3.95 27.65 34.98
CA GLU A 789 3.58 28.52 36.10
C GLU A 789 4.73 29.48 36.51
N ILE A 790 6.01 29.14 36.30
CA ILE A 790 7.14 29.91 36.90
C ILE A 790 7.33 31.30 36.27
N ARG A 791 6.94 31.50 35.00
CA ARG A 791 7.03 32.82 34.36
C ARG A 791 5.92 33.81 34.74
N GLY A 792 4.89 33.36 35.45
CA GLY A 792 3.85 34.23 36.01
C GLY A 792 4.15 34.68 37.44
N SER A 793 4.67 33.79 38.29
CA SER A 793 4.87 34.09 39.71
C SER A 793 6.09 34.97 40.01
N HIS A 794 7.04 35.08 39.09
CA HIS A 794 8.19 35.98 39.27
C HIS A 794 7.88 37.44 38.92
N ARG A 795 6.91 37.73 38.04
CA ARG A 795 6.53 39.13 37.76
C ARG A 795 5.68 39.76 38.87
N ASP A 796 4.98 38.96 39.66
CA ASP A 796 4.15 39.46 40.75
C ASP A 796 4.88 39.56 42.10
N ARG A 797 6.13 39.08 42.21
CA ARG A 797 6.95 39.23 43.42
C ARG A 797 7.91 40.43 43.39
N ASP A 798 8.27 40.92 42.21
CA ASP A 798 9.18 42.06 42.07
C ASP A 798 8.47 43.41 41.87
N GLY A 799 7.12 43.43 41.92
CA GLY A 799 6.30 44.64 41.86
C GLY A 799 5.77 45.13 43.22
N GLY A 800 6.27 44.55 44.31
CA GLY A 800 5.79 44.80 45.68
C GLY A 800 6.92 45.02 46.67
N SER A 801 7.83 45.96 46.38
CA SER A 801 8.67 46.66 47.35
C SER A 801 9.16 47.98 46.77
#